data_AF-A0A450TU52-F1
#
_entry.id   AF-A0A450TU52-F1
#
_cell.length_a   1.000
_cell.length_b   1.000
_cell.length_c   1.000
_cell.angle_alpha   90.00
_cell.angle_beta   90.00
_cell.angle_gamma   90.00
#
_symmetry.space_group_name_H-M   'P 1'
#
loop_
_entity.id
_entity.type
_entity.pdbx_description
1 polymer ?
#
loop_
_entity_poly.entity_id
_entity_poly.type
_entity_poly.pdbx_seq_one_letter_code
_entity_poly.pdbx_strand_id
1 'polypeptide(L)'
;MPKKYHGAALLLLLVIIVLISSGIFLGRPAWILSHQPQYAERAKTALLDAKQALIGWSVSHPNAPGSMPWTDRNADGNYDGDSDCASLSSHASFNPTFLLGRLPWRGRTNPCERAHGGLGIDTGNGTGEYLWYAVSRNLLRRYQSPAGYPIINPALADIAPFPWLTVRDATNTLISDRVAAVILAPGATLNGQDRSNPAPNAKNYLDIHRGTGIDNADSDGCPDNNPGCNGPDGEEFVQASANADFNDQLVFITIDELMTTVERRVLNEVDKVLDNYRKTTGRYPWVSPFAYPTAMVSGSVTENGTDTLRTLIDSNADFIATGIRPGQVIQNITDGSKGIIDSIDSRTMLSLRPSGLRHGQDNRFDINRVNDPNDNDGYRILIDTSGTATTGSLGNTLKDMDRGVDFHALGIRIGDIVENVTDETYGVVTGIPDPNSLTLERIASDETMTFDPGDSYEIPRFNGVPDTWEGSLPFHAIGERFRTGFTVAWDIPTGIIKTSPANNSKYLETLGNALRCSDTQTLTIPGMGEENCNLYHSPVKVPWTNGSCSWQGIDSVRCQGRTNWRWYLSGTVTGNHKGNPFGLQDDDANFQGVEAGDIIFNDTDGSHGIIKDITNGTLETIHLYGGTRNNFEAGDRYRIRVATKILPEKNANCADIPNGSGTIGCGPRTLVDIDANFWEDGVRPGDTIENRSGGWWGIIEDVGRASIFANTEGTLRVESMGTEITNDFANGDRYIIRSGFVDKRRYTFNLTFTGDGAIDSNTGLRKVETGPGASLPVQNEIRIQDWDAIGQRIVVDATIVPDPITVSTTIGEISVSELQFDLAPDFPAWFIDNNWHTFLYIAASPAYLPQGSGDCASSNNCLTVKTMGLGGTTTRNAHALILSAGPKTRGPDCPQTRPASNPGQYFEKENVHPLDNFSNFTFEQRHQLFSSACFQDQLRIVAP
;
A
#
# COMPACT_ATOMS: atom_id res chain seq x y z
N MET A 1 60.12 12.36 -3.26
CA MET A 1 60.95 13.24 -2.40
C MET A 1 60.28 14.61 -2.31
N PRO A 2 60.34 15.37 -1.19
CA PRO A 2 60.55 14.98 0.21
C PRO A 2 59.40 15.41 1.16
N LYS A 3 59.55 14.96 2.42
CA LYS A 3 58.68 15.06 3.60
C LYS A 3 58.66 16.46 4.26
N LYS A 4 57.77 16.57 5.27
CA LYS A 4 57.59 17.57 6.37
C LYS A 4 56.48 18.57 5.98
N TYR A 5 55.36 18.68 6.70
CA TYR A 5 55.22 19.14 8.09
C TYR A 5 53.98 18.52 8.78
N HIS A 6 54.15 17.50 9.63
CA HIS A 6 53.08 17.03 10.55
C HIS A 6 53.41 17.26 12.04
N GLY A 7 54.57 17.87 12.35
CA GLY A 7 54.96 18.17 13.74
C GLY A 7 54.50 19.55 14.23
N ALA A 8 54.40 20.54 13.35
CA ALA A 8 54.09 21.92 13.74
C ALA A 8 52.61 22.11 14.11
N ALA A 9 51.68 21.49 13.38
CA ALA A 9 50.25 21.58 13.67
C ALA A 9 49.89 20.94 15.02
N LEU A 10 50.54 19.82 15.36
CA LEU A 10 50.29 19.12 16.63
C LEU A 10 50.87 19.89 17.82
N LEU A 11 52.05 20.51 17.66
CA LEU A 11 52.62 21.40 18.68
C LEU A 11 51.80 22.68 18.86
N LEU A 12 51.23 23.23 17.79
CA LEU A 12 50.39 24.43 17.85
C LEU A 12 49.03 24.13 18.50
N LEU A 13 48.45 22.95 18.24
CA LEU A 13 47.26 22.45 18.94
C LEU A 13 47.55 22.20 20.43
N LEU A 14 48.71 21.64 20.78
CA LEU A 14 49.10 21.37 22.16
C LEU A 14 49.42 22.66 22.92
N VAL A 15 50.01 23.66 22.26
CA VAL A 15 50.20 25.01 22.82
C VAL A 15 48.86 25.73 23.00
N ILE A 16 47.90 25.58 22.09
CA ILE A 16 46.55 26.11 22.27
C ILE A 16 45.83 25.41 23.44
N ILE A 17 45.94 24.09 23.57
CA ILE A 17 45.37 23.33 24.70
C ILE A 17 46.03 23.71 26.03
N VAL A 18 47.35 23.95 26.04
CA VAL A 18 48.08 24.42 27.22
C VAL A 18 47.75 25.88 27.54
N LEU A 19 47.54 26.75 26.55
CA LEU A 19 47.16 28.15 26.79
C LEU A 19 45.70 28.30 27.22
N ILE A 20 44.80 27.44 26.73
CA ILE A 20 43.40 27.37 27.19
C ILE A 20 43.35 26.80 28.62
N SER A 21 44.19 25.83 28.98
CA SER A 21 44.27 25.32 30.35
C SER A 21 45.01 26.26 31.32
N SER A 22 45.95 27.07 30.83
CA SER A 22 46.69 28.07 31.63
C SER A 22 45.90 29.38 31.86
N GLY A 23 44.88 29.66 31.03
CA GLY A 23 44.01 30.84 31.17
C GLY A 23 43.01 30.77 32.33
N ILE A 24 42.87 29.60 32.98
CA ILE A 24 41.90 29.37 34.05
C ILE A 24 42.51 29.59 35.46
N PHE A 25 43.83 29.80 35.61
CA PHE A 25 44.49 29.69 36.93
C PHE A 25 45.20 30.93 37.47
N LEU A 26 44.88 32.15 37.03
CA LEU A 26 45.44 33.37 37.64
C LEU A 26 44.39 34.44 37.91
N GLY A 27 43.84 34.42 39.14
CA GLY A 27 43.25 35.61 39.74
C GLY A 27 42.24 35.37 40.87
N ARG A 28 42.70 35.12 42.11
CA ARG A 28 42.57 36.03 43.27
C ARG A 28 42.92 35.36 44.61
N PRO A 29 43.55 36.11 45.55
CA PRO A 29 43.88 35.63 46.88
C PRO A 29 42.62 35.54 47.75
N ALA A 30 42.60 34.55 48.63
CA ALA A 30 41.51 34.24 49.55
C ALA A 30 41.19 35.40 50.49
N TRP A 31 39.92 35.84 50.48
CA TRP A 31 39.25 36.43 51.64
C TRP A 31 37.98 35.63 51.96
N ILE A 32 37.75 35.50 53.26
CA ILE A 32 36.82 34.62 53.96
C ILE A 32 35.35 35.07 53.75
N LEU A 33 34.44 34.08 53.71
CA LEU A 33 32.95 34.13 53.69
C LEU A 33 32.24 34.38 52.32
N SER A 34 31.99 33.30 51.58
CA SER A 34 30.66 32.93 51.03
C SER A 34 30.76 31.62 50.25
N HIS A 35 30.15 30.54 50.74
CA HIS A 35 30.10 29.25 50.04
C HIS A 35 28.98 29.18 48.99
N GLN A 36 28.14 30.22 48.84
CA GLN A 36 26.95 30.18 47.97
C GLN A 36 27.19 30.20 46.44
N PRO A 37 28.17 30.90 45.84
CA PRO A 37 28.29 30.96 44.39
C PRO A 37 28.72 29.63 43.74
N GLN A 38 29.41 28.75 44.47
CA GLN A 38 29.82 27.43 43.93
C GLN A 38 28.68 26.40 43.90
N TYR A 39 27.72 26.49 44.82
CA TYR A 39 26.58 25.57 44.86
C TYR A 39 25.56 25.88 43.76
N ALA A 40 25.25 27.16 43.55
CA ALA A 40 24.33 27.57 42.50
C ALA A 40 24.81 27.15 41.09
N GLU A 41 26.12 27.24 40.82
CA GLU A 41 26.70 26.81 39.54
C GLU A 41 26.67 25.28 39.36
N ARG A 42 26.90 24.51 40.43
CA ARG A 42 26.80 23.03 40.39
C ARG A 42 25.37 22.55 40.22
N ALA A 43 24.42 23.16 40.95
CA ALA A 43 23.00 22.86 40.82
C ALA A 43 22.50 23.15 39.39
N LYS A 44 22.90 24.28 38.81
CA LYS A 44 22.58 24.63 37.42
C LYS A 44 23.14 23.63 36.40
N THR A 45 24.36 23.15 36.62
CA THR A 45 24.97 22.12 35.76
C THR A 45 24.19 20.80 35.86
N ALA A 46 23.91 20.34 37.09
CA ALA A 46 23.13 19.13 37.32
C ALA A 46 21.72 19.21 36.70
N LEU A 47 21.06 20.36 36.81
CA LEU A 47 19.76 20.61 36.19
C LEU A 47 19.81 20.50 34.66
N LEU A 48 20.83 21.07 34.02
CA LEU A 48 21.00 21.00 32.56
C LEU A 48 21.35 19.59 32.09
N ASP A 49 22.23 18.88 32.80
CA ASP A 49 22.58 17.48 32.51
C ASP A 49 21.36 16.57 32.67
N ALA A 50 20.58 16.76 33.73
CA ALA A 50 19.32 16.06 33.95
C ALA A 50 18.29 16.33 32.86
N LYS A 51 18.17 17.59 32.43
CA LYS A 51 17.29 17.95 31.30
C LYS A 51 17.67 17.19 30.04
N GLN A 52 18.95 17.16 29.68
CA GLN A 52 19.41 16.44 28.48
C GLN A 52 19.26 14.93 28.61
N ALA A 53 19.57 14.36 29.78
CA ALA A 53 19.41 12.93 30.04
C ALA A 53 17.94 12.49 29.94
N LEU A 54 17.02 13.28 30.48
CA LEU A 54 15.59 12.99 30.45
C LEU A 54 15.03 13.05 29.02
N ILE A 55 15.42 14.06 28.22
CA ILE A 55 15.09 14.10 26.79
C ILE A 55 15.65 12.87 26.07
N GLY A 56 16.93 12.54 26.32
CA GLY A 56 17.60 11.39 25.71
C GLY A 56 16.89 10.07 26.02
N TRP A 57 16.55 9.85 27.29
CA TRP A 57 15.80 8.68 27.76
C TRP A 57 14.42 8.59 27.09
N SER A 58 13.70 9.71 27.03
CA SER A 58 12.36 9.78 26.45
C SER A 58 12.37 9.46 24.94
N VAL A 59 13.33 10.03 24.20
CA VAL A 59 13.50 9.80 22.75
C VAL A 59 14.03 8.39 22.45
N SER A 60 14.83 7.81 23.36
CA SER A 60 15.37 6.46 23.20
C SER A 60 14.37 5.35 23.54
N HIS A 61 13.21 5.69 24.12
CA HIS A 61 12.25 4.71 24.61
C HIS A 61 11.84 3.70 23.52
N PRO A 62 11.98 2.38 23.77
CA PRO A 62 11.91 1.37 22.70
C PRO A 62 10.52 1.19 22.09
N ASN A 63 9.47 1.38 22.90
CA ASN A 63 8.09 1.08 22.52
C ASN A 63 7.16 2.30 22.53
N ALA A 64 7.67 3.48 22.92
CA ALA A 64 6.87 4.70 23.06
C ALA A 64 7.79 5.93 23.13
N PRO A 65 8.46 6.29 22.02
CA PRO A 65 9.29 7.50 21.98
C PRO A 65 8.51 8.74 22.43
N GLY A 66 9.09 9.53 23.34
CA GLY A 66 8.45 10.70 23.95
C GLY A 66 7.78 10.41 25.31
N SER A 67 7.63 9.14 25.69
CA SER A 67 7.18 8.76 27.04
C SER A 67 8.21 9.21 28.08
N MET A 68 7.76 9.49 29.29
CA MET A 68 8.57 9.95 30.40
C MET A 68 8.55 8.93 31.55
N PRO A 69 9.62 8.84 32.36
CA PRO A 69 9.62 7.95 33.51
C PRO A 69 8.63 8.46 34.56
N TRP A 70 8.06 7.54 35.33
CA TRP A 70 7.37 7.87 36.58
C TRP A 70 8.33 8.56 37.55
N THR A 71 7.83 9.28 38.54
CA THR A 71 8.66 9.91 39.57
C THR A 71 9.10 8.87 40.61
N ASP A 72 10.26 9.05 41.26
CA ASP A 72 10.69 8.29 42.45
C ASP A 72 10.04 8.93 43.68
N ARG A 73 9.14 8.22 44.37
CA ARG A 73 8.26 8.79 45.40
C ARG A 73 8.59 8.14 46.74
N ASN A 74 8.07 8.71 47.83
CA ASN A 74 8.30 8.16 49.16
C ASN A 74 7.23 7.15 49.60
N ALA A 75 6.39 6.68 48.68
CA ALA A 75 5.25 5.82 49.00
C ALA A 75 5.67 4.40 49.43
N ASP A 76 6.85 3.96 48.98
CA ASP A 76 7.48 2.69 49.36
C ASP A 76 8.39 2.82 50.60
N GLY A 77 8.53 4.04 51.13
CA GLY A 77 9.31 4.38 52.31
C GLY A 77 10.76 4.80 52.04
N ASN A 78 11.21 4.97 50.79
CA ASN A 78 12.56 5.44 50.48
C ASN A 78 12.59 6.38 49.23
N TYR A 79 13.79 6.72 48.78
CA TYR A 79 14.08 7.32 47.47
C TYR A 79 15.30 6.58 46.91
N ASP A 80 15.09 5.42 46.29
CA ASP A 80 16.17 4.52 45.87
C ASP A 80 16.72 4.83 44.47
N GLY A 81 16.13 5.81 43.77
CA GLY A 81 16.46 6.19 42.41
C GLY A 81 15.77 5.37 41.33
N ASP A 82 14.95 4.39 41.70
CA ASP A 82 14.01 3.73 40.83
C ASP A 82 12.70 4.52 40.81
N SER A 83 11.93 4.44 39.72
CA SER A 83 10.67 5.18 39.67
C SER A 83 9.50 4.44 40.36
N ASP A 84 8.53 5.13 40.89
CA ASP A 84 7.41 4.47 41.56
C ASP A 84 6.19 4.43 40.66
N CYS A 85 6.14 3.46 39.75
CA CYS A 85 4.96 3.35 38.89
C CYS A 85 3.73 2.92 39.70
N ALA A 86 2.58 3.51 39.37
CA ALA A 86 1.31 3.06 39.91
C ALA A 86 0.74 1.92 39.06
N SER A 87 0.28 0.84 39.71
CA SER A 87 -0.59 -0.15 39.06
C SER A 87 -2.04 0.33 39.18
N LEU A 88 -2.56 0.99 38.14
CA LEU A 88 -3.97 1.37 38.09
C LEU A 88 -4.79 0.17 37.60
N SER A 89 -5.76 -0.26 38.41
CA SER A 89 -6.78 -1.22 37.95
C SER A 89 -7.71 -0.55 36.93
N SER A 90 -8.51 -1.36 36.21
CA SER A 90 -9.47 -0.93 35.19
C SER A 90 -10.54 0.08 35.65
N HIS A 91 -10.59 0.39 36.96
CA HIS A 91 -11.55 1.32 37.55
C HIS A 91 -10.90 2.33 38.51
N ALA A 92 -9.57 2.38 38.60
CA ALA A 92 -8.87 3.28 39.53
C ALA A 92 -8.88 4.73 39.01
N SER A 93 -9.20 5.67 39.89
CA SER A 93 -8.99 7.11 39.62
C SER A 93 -7.49 7.42 39.66
N PHE A 94 -7.00 8.20 38.69
CA PHE A 94 -5.62 8.67 38.69
C PHE A 94 -5.39 9.54 39.93
N ASN A 95 -4.27 9.32 40.61
CA ASN A 95 -3.87 10.08 41.78
C ASN A 95 -2.73 11.03 41.37
N PRO A 96 -2.95 12.35 41.30
CA PRO A 96 -1.94 13.26 40.78
C PRO A 96 -0.72 13.48 41.69
N THR A 97 -0.73 12.95 42.92
CA THR A 97 0.50 12.74 43.73
C THR A 97 1.57 11.90 43.03
N PHE A 98 1.24 11.25 41.91
CA PHE A 98 2.19 10.53 41.09
C PHE A 98 3.07 11.43 40.22
N LEU A 99 2.68 12.69 40.04
CA LEU A 99 3.28 13.61 39.08
C LEU A 99 4.51 14.34 39.64
N LEU A 100 4.75 14.35 40.95
CA LEU A 100 5.95 14.94 41.57
C LEU A 100 6.68 13.95 42.50
N GLY A 101 8.00 13.86 42.35
CA GLY A 101 8.89 13.07 43.19
C GLY A 101 10.37 13.39 42.92
N ARG A 102 11.30 12.57 43.40
CA ARG A 102 12.71 12.63 43.01
C ARG A 102 12.87 12.18 41.55
N LEU A 103 13.93 12.68 40.90
CA LEU A 103 14.29 12.27 39.55
C LEU A 103 14.85 10.84 39.58
N PRO A 104 14.18 9.85 38.96
CA PRO A 104 14.71 8.50 38.90
C PRO A 104 15.96 8.47 38.00
N TRP A 105 17.01 7.78 38.42
CA TRP A 105 18.28 7.74 37.71
C TRP A 105 18.77 6.33 37.39
N ARG A 106 18.25 5.32 38.11
CA ARG A 106 18.58 3.92 37.89
C ARG A 106 17.83 3.35 36.69
N GLY A 107 18.49 2.41 36.01
CA GLY A 107 17.87 1.62 34.94
C GLY A 107 17.05 0.50 35.55
N ARG A 108 15.86 0.25 35.02
CA ARG A 108 14.87 -0.59 35.69
C ARG A 108 14.82 -1.99 35.10
N THR A 109 14.52 -2.95 35.96
CA THR A 109 13.99 -4.29 35.60
C THR A 109 12.67 -4.48 36.36
N ASN A 110 11.55 -4.71 35.66
CA ASN A 110 10.24 -5.22 36.12
C ASN A 110 9.82 -4.88 37.58
N PRO A 111 8.76 -4.08 37.84
CA PRO A 111 7.44 -4.25 37.20
C PRO A 111 6.95 -3.13 36.28
N CYS A 112 7.67 -2.01 36.18
CA CYS A 112 7.15 -0.80 35.53
C CYS A 112 7.36 -0.74 34.02
N GLU A 113 8.51 -1.23 33.53
CA GLU A 113 8.83 -1.33 32.11
C GLU A 113 9.64 -2.61 31.85
N ARG A 114 9.60 -3.12 30.61
CA ARG A 114 10.66 -4.05 30.14
C ARG A 114 12.00 -3.31 30.25
N ALA A 115 13.11 -4.04 30.42
CA ALA A 115 14.42 -3.44 30.70
C ALA A 115 14.73 -2.24 29.78
N HIS A 116 14.72 -1.04 30.35
CA HIS A 116 15.11 0.21 29.71
C HIS A 116 16.19 0.86 30.57
N GLY A 117 17.18 1.49 29.93
CA GLY A 117 18.34 2.07 30.62
C GLY A 117 17.94 3.15 31.64
N GLY A 118 18.81 3.40 32.61
CA GLY A 118 18.68 4.55 33.51
C GLY A 118 19.06 5.84 32.81
N LEU A 119 18.86 6.99 33.47
CA LEU A 119 19.25 8.29 32.91
C LEU A 119 20.78 8.42 32.73
N GLY A 120 21.57 7.57 33.40
CA GLY A 120 23.04 7.54 33.23
C GLY A 120 23.75 8.76 33.81
N ILE A 121 23.11 9.46 34.73
CA ILE A 121 23.61 10.67 35.40
C ILE A 121 23.71 10.46 36.91
N ASP A 122 24.61 11.20 37.55
CA ASP A 122 24.57 11.43 39.00
C ASP A 122 23.57 12.56 39.27
N THR A 123 22.51 12.28 40.04
CA THR A 123 21.44 13.23 40.33
C THR A 123 21.75 14.15 41.51
N GLY A 124 22.97 14.11 42.06
CA GLY A 124 23.40 14.99 43.14
C GLY A 124 23.61 16.45 42.70
N ASN A 125 22.89 17.39 43.31
CA ASN A 125 22.98 18.84 43.02
C ASN A 125 24.25 19.54 43.59
N GLY A 126 25.19 18.78 44.15
CA GLY A 126 26.41 19.29 44.78
C GLY A 126 26.29 19.70 46.26
N THR A 127 25.11 19.60 46.88
CA THR A 127 24.90 19.72 48.35
C THR A 127 24.67 18.38 49.05
N GLY A 128 24.80 17.27 48.32
CA GLY A 128 24.42 15.92 48.79
C GLY A 128 22.94 15.61 48.65
N GLU A 129 22.17 16.48 47.96
CA GLU A 129 20.73 16.33 47.74
C GLU A 129 20.45 15.96 46.28
N TYR A 130 19.41 15.16 46.06
CA TYR A 130 18.99 14.71 44.72
C TYR A 130 18.02 15.68 44.04
N LEU A 131 17.97 15.67 42.71
CA LEU A 131 17.00 16.46 41.95
C LEU A 131 15.56 15.97 42.17
N TRP A 132 14.62 16.91 42.15
CA TRP A 132 13.18 16.67 42.08
C TRP A 132 12.70 16.80 40.64
N TYR A 133 11.56 16.17 40.36
CA TYR A 133 11.06 15.96 39.03
C TYR A 133 9.53 15.95 39.06
N ALA A 134 8.94 16.86 38.30
CA ALA A 134 7.52 16.89 37.98
C ALA A 134 7.30 16.53 36.51
N VAL A 135 6.24 15.80 36.21
CA VAL A 135 5.95 15.30 34.86
C VAL A 135 4.48 15.49 34.50
N SER A 136 4.21 15.80 33.24
CA SER A 136 2.83 15.87 32.73
C SER A 136 2.21 14.47 32.66
N ARG A 137 0.96 14.36 33.10
CA ARG A 137 0.14 13.14 32.96
C ARG A 137 0.06 12.64 31.52
N ASN A 138 0.14 13.53 30.53
CA ASN A 138 0.09 13.20 29.11
C ASN A 138 1.26 12.30 28.64
N LEU A 139 2.34 12.17 29.42
CA LEU A 139 3.57 11.47 29.02
C LEU A 139 3.91 10.25 29.87
N LEU A 140 3.06 9.88 30.82
CA LEU A 140 3.28 8.70 31.67
C LEU A 140 2.60 7.48 31.08
N ARG A 141 3.24 6.30 31.14
CA ARG A 141 2.57 5.01 30.84
C ARG A 141 1.62 4.64 31.98
N ARG A 142 0.53 3.92 31.72
CA ARG A 142 -0.44 3.42 32.72
C ARG A 142 -1.10 4.54 33.53
N TYR A 143 -1.23 5.72 32.95
CA TYR A 143 -1.82 6.94 33.53
C TYR A 143 -3.36 6.98 33.44
N GLN A 144 -3.92 6.11 32.62
CA GLN A 144 -5.35 5.98 32.37
C GLN A 144 -5.79 4.54 32.53
N SER A 145 -7.10 4.34 32.52
CA SER A 145 -7.72 3.06 32.75
C SER A 145 -8.50 2.63 31.51
N PRO A 146 -8.25 1.41 30.98
CA PRO A 146 -7.18 0.48 31.34
C PRO A 146 -5.77 0.99 30.98
N ALA A 147 -4.78 0.31 31.56
CA ALA A 147 -3.40 0.79 31.64
C ALA A 147 -2.61 0.60 30.32
N GLY A 148 -2.38 1.68 29.56
CA GLY A 148 -1.63 1.67 28.29
C GLY A 148 -0.55 2.76 28.17
N TYR A 149 0.15 2.81 27.03
CA TYR A 149 0.99 3.97 26.68
C TYR A 149 0.12 5.13 26.14
N PRO A 150 0.49 6.39 26.37
CA PRO A 150 -0.15 7.52 25.70
C PRO A 150 0.19 7.53 24.21
N ILE A 151 -0.75 8.04 23.40
CA ILE A 151 -0.51 8.32 21.98
C ILE A 151 0.36 9.58 21.88
N ILE A 152 1.60 9.42 21.41
CA ILE A 152 2.57 10.53 21.30
C ILE A 152 2.89 10.78 19.83
N ASN A 153 2.36 11.88 19.31
CA ASN A 153 2.56 12.36 17.94
C ASN A 153 2.49 13.90 17.88
N PRO A 154 2.70 14.54 16.72
CA PRO A 154 2.76 16.00 16.64
C PRO A 154 1.48 16.73 17.09
N ALA A 155 0.31 16.09 17.04
CA ALA A 155 -0.95 16.70 17.48
C ALA A 155 -1.10 16.78 19.01
N LEU A 156 -0.38 15.92 19.76
CA LEU A 156 -0.49 15.86 21.23
C LEU A 156 -0.24 17.22 21.90
N ALA A 157 0.68 18.01 21.35
CA ALA A 157 1.07 19.28 21.93
C ALA A 157 -0.11 20.29 21.96
N ASP A 158 -1.03 20.21 20.99
CA ASP A 158 -2.15 21.16 20.83
C ASP A 158 -3.51 20.57 21.24
N ILE A 159 -3.66 19.25 21.22
CA ILE A 159 -4.89 18.52 21.54
C ILE A 159 -4.58 17.52 22.68
N ALA A 160 -3.98 18.02 23.75
CA ALA A 160 -3.63 17.20 24.91
C ALA A 160 -4.90 16.78 25.69
N PRO A 161 -5.05 15.50 26.06
CA PRO A 161 -6.18 15.05 26.88
C PRO A 161 -6.25 15.70 28.27
N PHE A 162 -5.11 16.14 28.81
CA PHE A 162 -5.00 16.85 30.09
C PHE A 162 -4.19 18.14 29.93
N PRO A 163 -4.40 19.15 30.81
CA PRO A 163 -3.58 20.34 30.83
C PRO A 163 -2.07 20.03 30.96
N TRP A 164 -1.25 20.84 30.30
CA TRP A 164 0.20 20.82 30.49
C TRP A 164 0.59 21.50 31.80
N LEU A 165 1.82 21.27 32.28
CA LEU A 165 2.35 22.01 33.42
C LEU A 165 2.58 23.47 33.03
N THR A 166 2.50 24.37 34.00
CA THR A 166 2.70 25.81 33.83
C THR A 166 3.91 26.29 34.63
N VAL A 167 4.75 27.13 34.02
CA VAL A 167 5.86 27.80 34.69
C VAL A 167 5.67 29.31 34.59
N ARG A 168 5.78 30.00 35.73
CA ARG A 168 5.69 31.46 35.85
C ARG A 168 6.96 32.07 36.44
N ASP A 169 7.15 33.36 36.20
CA ASP A 169 8.24 34.11 36.83
C ASP A 169 7.85 34.64 38.23
N ALA A 170 8.80 35.27 38.91
CA ALA A 170 8.60 35.86 40.24
C ALA A 170 7.52 36.98 40.30
N THR A 171 7.07 37.49 39.15
CA THR A 171 6.01 38.51 39.03
C THR A 171 4.64 37.92 38.69
N ASN A 172 4.53 36.59 38.69
CA ASN A 172 3.36 35.82 38.24
C ASN A 172 3.09 35.88 36.72
N THR A 173 4.06 36.33 35.93
CA THR A 173 3.96 36.36 34.47
C THR A 173 4.20 34.96 33.90
N LEU A 174 3.36 34.54 32.95
CA LEU A 174 3.49 33.24 32.29
C LEU A 174 4.82 33.15 31.53
N ILE A 175 5.65 32.16 31.85
CA ILE A 175 6.84 31.78 31.08
C ILE A 175 6.46 30.75 30.01
N SER A 176 5.71 29.71 30.40
CA SER A 176 5.20 28.67 29.49
C SER A 176 4.06 27.90 30.14
N ASP A 177 3.01 27.61 29.38
CA ASP A 177 1.86 26.74 29.70
C ASP A 177 1.89 25.42 28.92
N ARG A 178 3.05 25.09 28.35
CA ARG A 178 3.30 23.92 27.49
C ARG A 178 4.44 23.09 28.02
N VAL A 179 4.50 22.90 29.33
CA VAL A 179 5.60 22.23 30.01
C VAL A 179 5.30 20.74 30.18
N ALA A 180 6.19 19.91 29.61
CA ALA A 180 6.15 18.46 29.66
C ALA A 180 6.72 17.92 30.97
N ALA A 181 7.77 18.56 31.48
CA ALA A 181 8.42 18.20 32.75
C ALA A 181 9.14 19.40 33.37
N VAL A 182 9.18 19.43 34.70
CA VAL A 182 9.97 20.38 35.50
C VAL A 182 10.99 19.61 36.32
N ILE A 183 12.24 20.05 36.32
CA ILE A 183 13.32 19.48 37.12
C ILE A 183 13.74 20.54 38.11
N LEU A 184 13.71 20.20 39.41
CA LEU A 184 13.98 21.13 40.49
C LEU A 184 15.21 20.71 41.29
N ALA A 185 16.04 21.68 41.64
CA ALA A 185 17.12 21.53 42.59
C ALA A 185 16.72 22.30 43.86
N PRO A 186 16.50 21.59 44.98
CA PRO A 186 16.22 22.25 46.24
C PRO A 186 17.48 22.98 46.71
N GLY A 187 17.32 24.17 47.26
CA GLY A 187 18.44 24.90 47.84
C GLY A 187 18.79 24.41 49.25
N ALA A 188 19.53 25.26 49.98
CA ALA A 188 19.85 25.00 51.37
C ALA A 188 18.57 24.94 52.22
N THR A 189 18.55 24.09 53.25
CA THR A 189 17.39 23.94 54.14
C THR A 189 16.92 25.29 54.68
N LEU A 190 15.66 25.65 54.37
CA LEU A 190 15.02 26.85 54.92
C LEU A 190 14.30 26.56 56.24
N ASN A 191 13.93 27.61 56.97
CA ASN A 191 13.21 27.47 58.23
C ASN A 191 11.85 26.77 57.99
N GLY A 192 11.62 25.66 58.68
CA GLY A 192 10.40 24.86 58.57
C GLY A 192 10.53 23.59 57.72
N GLN A 193 11.67 23.40 57.03
CA GLN A 193 12.00 22.17 56.32
C GLN A 193 12.71 21.17 57.24
N ASP A 194 12.21 19.93 57.33
CA ASP A 194 12.86 18.83 58.05
C ASP A 194 13.21 17.68 57.09
N ARG A 195 14.52 17.54 56.83
CA ARG A 195 15.09 16.53 55.93
C ARG A 195 15.66 15.32 56.68
N SER A 196 15.41 15.18 57.98
CA SER A 196 16.02 14.13 58.81
C SER A 196 15.37 12.75 58.67
N ASN A 197 14.15 12.67 58.13
CA ASN A 197 13.46 11.41 57.85
C ASN A 197 14.14 10.68 56.67
N PRO A 198 14.18 9.33 56.65
CA PRO A 198 14.66 8.56 55.49
C PRO A 198 14.00 8.91 54.14
N ALA A 199 12.73 9.31 54.13
CA ALA A 199 12.01 9.69 52.91
C ALA A 199 11.05 10.89 53.14
N PRO A 200 11.57 12.10 53.40
CA PRO A 200 10.73 13.26 53.70
C PRO A 200 9.94 13.71 52.47
N ASN A 201 8.71 14.17 52.66
CA ASN A 201 7.84 14.70 51.59
C ASN A 201 8.47 15.90 50.85
N ALA A 202 8.00 16.17 49.62
CA ALA A 202 8.44 17.29 48.76
C ALA A 202 8.51 18.65 49.48
N LYS A 203 7.52 18.97 50.30
CA LYS A 203 7.45 20.24 51.08
C LYS A 203 8.60 20.45 52.08
N ASN A 204 9.36 19.40 52.40
CA ASN A 204 10.55 19.49 53.24
C ASN A 204 11.81 19.83 52.44
N TYR A 205 11.69 20.00 51.13
CA TYR A 205 12.79 20.30 50.21
C TYR A 205 12.49 21.50 49.32
N LEU A 206 11.27 21.59 48.79
CA LEU A 206 10.83 22.61 47.85
C LEU A 206 10.02 23.71 48.58
N ASP A 207 9.99 24.90 47.99
CA ASP A 207 9.59 26.15 48.63
C ASP A 207 8.32 26.77 48.02
N ILE A 208 7.60 27.54 48.84
CA ILE A 208 6.49 28.39 48.41
C ILE A 208 7.01 29.80 48.11
N HIS A 209 6.82 30.28 46.88
CA HIS A 209 7.17 31.65 46.54
C HIS A 209 6.09 32.63 47.02
N ARG A 210 6.35 33.32 48.13
CA ARG A 210 5.39 34.25 48.77
C ARG A 210 4.80 35.33 47.86
N GLY A 211 5.55 35.78 46.85
CA GLY A 211 5.10 36.85 45.95
C GLY A 211 4.02 36.40 44.95
N THR A 212 4.02 35.12 44.57
CA THR A 212 3.06 34.54 43.62
C THR A 212 2.05 33.61 44.30
N GLY A 213 2.41 33.03 45.45
CA GLY A 213 1.62 32.03 46.15
C GLY A 213 1.84 30.59 45.65
N ILE A 214 2.67 30.41 44.62
CA ILE A 214 2.93 29.11 43.98
C ILE A 214 3.85 28.27 44.87
N ASP A 215 3.45 27.03 45.14
CA ASP A 215 4.19 26.02 45.89
C ASP A 215 4.88 25.04 44.92
N ASN A 216 6.21 25.09 44.84
CA ASN A 216 6.95 24.13 44.01
C ASN A 216 6.88 22.69 44.54
N ALA A 217 6.43 22.49 45.78
CA ALA A 217 6.20 21.18 46.38
C ALA A 217 4.80 20.60 46.10
N ASP A 218 3.94 21.31 45.38
CA ASP A 218 2.57 20.86 45.15
C ASP A 218 2.56 19.60 44.27
N SER A 219 1.85 18.61 44.78
CA SER A 219 1.63 17.31 44.15
C SER A 219 0.16 16.93 44.29
N ASP A 220 -0.73 17.94 44.42
CA ASP A 220 -2.19 17.95 44.19
C ASP A 220 -3.20 17.74 45.35
N GLY A 221 -2.87 18.14 46.58
CA GLY A 221 -3.83 18.13 47.71
C GLY A 221 -4.76 19.35 47.86
N CYS A 222 -4.80 20.25 46.85
CA CYS A 222 -5.44 21.58 46.67
C CYS A 222 -5.89 22.39 47.91
N PRO A 223 -5.38 23.63 48.09
CA PRO A 223 -6.25 24.79 47.82
C PRO A 223 -5.51 26.01 47.23
N ASP A 224 -5.57 26.16 45.91
CA ASP A 224 -6.05 27.39 45.28
C ASP A 224 -7.58 27.27 45.06
N ASN A 225 -8.27 28.33 44.62
CA ASN A 225 -9.74 28.34 44.48
C ASN A 225 -10.22 27.53 43.26
N ASN A 226 -9.90 26.24 43.17
CA ASN A 226 -10.57 25.34 42.25
C ASN A 226 -10.91 24.00 42.92
N PRO A 227 -12.14 23.47 42.74
CA PRO A 227 -12.49 22.18 43.31
C PRO A 227 -11.68 21.08 42.59
N GLY A 228 -11.10 20.13 43.33
CA GLY A 228 -10.25 19.00 42.87
C GLY A 228 -10.90 18.02 41.89
N CYS A 229 -11.38 18.52 40.74
CA CYS A 229 -12.64 18.04 40.18
C CYS A 229 -12.84 18.38 38.68
N ASN A 230 -11.79 18.49 37.85
CA ASN A 230 -11.82 19.05 36.46
C ASN A 230 -11.69 20.59 36.39
N GLY A 231 -10.65 21.17 36.99
CA GLY A 231 -10.28 22.57 36.75
C GLY A 231 -9.65 22.78 35.35
N PRO A 232 -9.71 23.99 34.76
CA PRO A 232 -9.18 24.28 33.42
C PRO A 232 -7.65 24.35 33.32
N ASP A 233 -6.93 24.49 34.44
CA ASP A 233 -5.48 24.75 34.47
C ASP A 233 -4.69 23.56 35.04
N GLY A 234 -3.44 23.36 34.60
CA GLY A 234 -2.51 22.33 35.12
C GLY A 234 -1.60 22.83 36.25
N GLU A 235 -0.81 21.93 36.85
CA GLU A 235 0.11 22.25 37.96
C GLU A 235 1.04 23.43 37.64
N GLU A 236 1.21 24.34 38.60
CA GLU A 236 2.00 25.56 38.44
C GLU A 236 3.34 25.50 39.20
N PHE A 237 4.40 26.00 38.57
CA PHE A 237 5.73 26.13 39.15
C PHE A 237 6.27 27.54 38.97
N VAL A 238 7.14 27.98 39.88
CA VAL A 238 7.70 29.34 39.87
C VAL A 238 9.21 29.35 39.72
N GLN A 239 9.68 30.08 38.70
CA GLN A 239 11.09 30.37 38.50
C GLN A 239 11.40 31.77 39.05
N ALA A 240 12.00 31.82 40.24
CA ALA A 240 12.35 33.07 40.92
C ALA A 240 13.82 33.10 41.35
N SER A 241 14.34 34.29 41.64
CA SER A 241 15.68 34.44 42.23
C SER A 241 15.65 34.07 43.71
N ALA A 242 16.70 33.39 44.17
CA ALA A 242 16.81 32.98 45.56
C ALA A 242 16.78 34.18 46.53
N ASN A 243 16.06 34.02 47.64
CA ASN A 243 15.94 34.95 48.74
C ASN A 243 15.83 34.19 50.07
N ALA A 244 15.47 34.87 51.17
CA ALA A 244 15.44 34.27 52.50
C ALA A 244 14.35 33.19 52.69
N ASP A 245 13.29 33.24 51.90
CA ASP A 245 12.09 32.39 52.02
C ASP A 245 11.88 31.49 50.79
N PHE A 246 12.72 31.59 49.76
CA PHE A 246 12.64 30.80 48.53
C PHE A 246 14.03 30.63 47.91
N ASN A 247 14.49 29.41 47.67
CA ASN A 247 15.80 29.15 47.08
C ASN A 247 15.83 27.98 46.08
N ASP A 248 14.67 27.45 45.70
CA ASP A 248 14.55 26.48 44.61
C ASP A 248 15.07 27.03 43.28
N GLN A 249 15.75 26.16 42.54
CA GLN A 249 16.10 26.39 41.15
C GLN A 249 15.40 25.36 40.29
N LEU A 250 14.90 25.76 39.13
CA LEU A 250 14.29 24.82 38.20
C LEU A 250 14.76 25.06 36.77
N VAL A 251 14.72 23.98 36.00
CA VAL A 251 14.68 24.01 34.53
C VAL A 251 13.49 23.17 34.08
N PHE A 252 12.99 23.45 32.88
CA PHE A 252 11.83 22.71 32.37
C PHE A 252 12.04 22.30 30.91
N ILE A 253 11.33 21.24 30.51
CA ILE A 253 11.23 20.74 29.14
C ILE A 253 9.85 21.12 28.63
N THR A 254 9.78 21.85 27.53
CA THR A 254 8.48 22.10 26.86
C THR A 254 8.08 20.90 26.01
N ILE A 255 6.78 20.68 25.81
CA ILE A 255 6.32 19.64 24.87
C ILE A 255 6.83 19.92 23.45
N ASP A 256 6.95 21.18 23.05
CA ASP A 256 7.46 21.57 21.73
C ASP A 256 8.95 21.16 21.55
N GLU A 257 9.77 21.36 22.59
CA GLU A 257 11.18 20.93 22.62
C GLU A 257 11.30 19.40 22.55
N LEU A 258 10.49 18.69 23.33
CA LEU A 258 10.47 17.22 23.33
C LEU A 258 10.05 16.67 21.95
N MET A 259 8.91 17.12 21.43
CA MET A 259 8.36 16.64 20.15
C MET A 259 9.30 16.89 18.99
N THR A 260 10.02 18.01 18.98
CA THR A 260 11.06 18.29 17.98
C THR A 260 12.11 17.17 17.92
N THR A 261 12.51 16.63 19.08
CA THR A 261 13.51 15.54 19.15
C THR A 261 12.92 14.16 18.88
N VAL A 262 11.69 13.90 19.32
CA VAL A 262 10.94 12.66 19.01
C VAL A 262 10.70 12.53 17.51
N GLU A 263 10.28 13.61 16.84
CA GLU A 263 10.06 13.65 15.40
C GLU A 263 11.35 13.32 14.62
N ARG A 264 12.50 13.87 15.04
CA ARG A 264 13.79 13.46 14.47
C ARG A 264 14.06 11.98 14.64
N ARG A 265 13.73 11.39 15.79
CA ARG A 265 13.86 9.93 16.00
C ARG A 265 12.95 9.16 15.05
N VAL A 266 11.71 9.58 14.86
CA VAL A 266 10.79 8.96 13.91
C VAL A 266 11.33 9.04 12.48
N LEU A 267 11.79 10.21 12.05
CA LEU A 267 12.43 10.40 10.75
C LEU A 267 13.68 9.49 10.58
N ASN A 268 14.46 9.26 11.64
CA ASN A 268 15.58 8.31 11.61
C ASN A 268 15.12 6.86 11.38
N GLU A 269 14.01 6.43 11.99
CA GLU A 269 13.52 5.05 11.79
C GLU A 269 12.95 4.86 10.39
N VAL A 270 12.19 5.83 9.87
CA VAL A 270 11.68 5.80 8.50
C VAL A 270 12.84 5.78 7.48
N ASP A 271 13.87 6.59 7.70
CA ASP A 271 15.09 6.60 6.88
C ASP A 271 15.77 5.22 6.86
N LYS A 272 15.93 4.56 8.01
CA LYS A 272 16.49 3.21 8.05
C LYS A 272 15.64 2.21 7.27
N VAL A 273 14.31 2.26 7.38
CA VAL A 273 13.42 1.34 6.65
C VAL A 273 13.54 1.56 5.14
N LEU A 274 13.45 2.81 4.68
CA LEU A 274 13.57 3.15 3.26
C LEU A 274 14.96 2.86 2.70
N ASP A 275 16.02 3.13 3.46
CA ASP A 275 17.39 2.83 3.06
C ASP A 275 17.64 1.32 3.00
N ASN A 276 17.13 0.54 3.96
CA ASN A 276 17.19 -0.92 3.92
C ASN A 276 16.43 -1.49 2.72
N TYR A 277 15.24 -0.96 2.44
CA TYR A 277 14.48 -1.30 1.24
C TYR A 277 15.33 -1.04 -0.01
N ARG A 278 15.86 0.18 -0.16
CA ARG A 278 16.67 0.57 -1.33
C ARG A 278 17.99 -0.20 -1.46
N LYS A 279 18.61 -0.60 -0.35
CA LYS A 279 19.80 -1.49 -0.37
C LYS A 279 19.45 -2.90 -0.85
N THR A 280 18.24 -3.36 -0.57
CA THR A 280 17.74 -4.67 -0.97
C THR A 280 17.27 -4.68 -2.43
N THR A 281 16.55 -3.65 -2.85
CA THR A 281 15.86 -3.60 -4.15
C THR A 281 16.55 -2.74 -5.20
N GLY A 282 17.57 -1.96 -4.82
CA GLY A 282 18.21 -0.96 -5.66
C GLY A 282 17.34 0.26 -6.00
N ARG A 283 16.10 0.34 -5.49
CA ARG A 283 15.10 1.37 -5.78
C ARG A 283 14.31 1.75 -4.51
N TYR A 284 13.63 2.88 -4.49
CA TYR A 284 12.61 3.18 -3.49
C TYR A 284 11.26 2.59 -3.93
N PRO A 285 10.31 2.32 -3.01
CA PRO A 285 8.99 1.81 -3.39
C PRO A 285 8.18 2.86 -4.16
N TRP A 286 7.14 2.44 -4.88
CA TRP A 286 6.18 3.40 -5.44
C TRP A 286 5.49 4.14 -4.30
N VAL A 287 5.42 5.46 -4.37
CA VAL A 287 4.78 6.22 -3.30
C VAL A 287 3.25 6.11 -3.45
N SER A 288 2.52 6.13 -2.33
CA SER A 288 1.06 6.18 -2.37
C SER A 288 0.61 7.64 -2.51
N PRO A 289 -0.38 7.98 -3.36
CA PRO A 289 -0.87 9.35 -3.48
C PRO A 289 -1.19 10.00 -2.11
N PHE A 290 -0.98 11.31 -2.00
CA PHE A 290 -1.15 12.04 -0.73
C PHE A 290 -2.59 12.08 -0.18
N ALA A 291 -3.57 11.77 -1.02
CA ALA A 291 -4.92 11.60 -0.56
C ALA A 291 -4.95 10.40 0.40
N TYR A 292 -5.31 10.63 1.67
CA TYR A 292 -5.93 9.71 2.63
C TYR A 292 -5.37 9.96 4.04
N PRO A 293 -6.02 10.82 4.82
CA PRO A 293 -6.22 10.50 6.21
C PRO A 293 -7.63 9.93 6.36
N THR A 294 -7.75 8.78 7.02
CA THR A 294 -9.02 8.37 7.58
C THR A 294 -8.97 8.46 9.08
N ALA A 295 -10.10 8.83 9.67
CA ALA A 295 -10.35 8.44 11.04
C ALA A 295 -10.22 6.90 11.11
N MET A 296 -9.32 6.47 11.97
CA MET A 296 -9.16 5.08 12.36
C MET A 296 -9.40 4.99 13.84
N VAL A 297 -9.96 3.87 14.25
CA VAL A 297 -9.81 3.40 15.61
C VAL A 297 -8.92 2.17 15.55
N SER A 298 -7.82 2.21 16.31
CA SER A 298 -6.97 1.04 16.51
C SER A 298 -6.84 0.79 17.99
N GLY A 299 -6.63 -0.47 18.34
CA GLY A 299 -6.44 -0.90 19.71
C GLY A 299 -5.96 -2.33 19.76
N SER A 300 -5.97 -2.90 20.95
CA SER A 300 -5.69 -4.32 21.16
C SER A 300 -6.82 -4.94 21.96
N VAL A 301 -7.15 -6.18 21.66
CA VAL A 301 -8.14 -6.95 22.42
C VAL A 301 -7.71 -7.00 23.88
N THR A 302 -8.61 -6.75 24.83
CA THR A 302 -8.29 -6.81 26.26
C THR A 302 -8.95 -7.98 26.97
N GLU A 303 -9.95 -8.61 26.36
CA GLU A 303 -10.72 -9.71 26.92
C GLU A 303 -11.13 -10.67 25.80
N ASN A 304 -11.12 -11.98 26.07
CA ASN A 304 -11.64 -12.97 25.12
C ASN A 304 -13.16 -12.96 25.17
N GLY A 305 -13.80 -12.76 24.01
CA GLY A 305 -15.24 -12.93 23.88
C GLY A 305 -15.69 -14.39 24.11
N THR A 306 -16.98 -14.59 24.37
CA THR A 306 -17.56 -15.95 24.42
C THR A 306 -17.50 -16.65 23.06
N ASP A 307 -17.50 -15.88 21.97
CA ASP A 307 -17.24 -16.32 20.60
C ASP A 307 -16.07 -15.48 20.03
N THR A 308 -14.84 -15.95 20.20
CA THR A 308 -13.63 -15.20 19.75
C THR A 308 -13.54 -15.05 18.22
N LEU A 309 -14.36 -15.76 17.46
CA LEU A 309 -14.44 -15.60 15.99
C LEU A 309 -15.27 -14.39 15.57
N ARG A 310 -16.07 -13.83 16.49
CA ARG A 310 -17.07 -12.80 16.18
C ARG A 310 -17.17 -11.68 17.18
N THR A 311 -16.65 -11.82 18.39
CA THR A 311 -16.78 -10.80 19.42
C THR A 311 -15.42 -10.19 19.70
N LEU A 312 -15.35 -8.86 19.58
CA LEU A 312 -14.19 -8.09 20.00
C LEU A 312 -14.53 -7.35 21.29
N ILE A 313 -13.66 -7.48 22.29
CA ILE A 313 -13.76 -6.74 23.55
C ILE A 313 -12.46 -5.97 23.79
N ASP A 314 -12.57 -4.64 23.82
CA ASP A 314 -11.51 -3.73 24.24
C ASP A 314 -12.05 -2.80 25.32
N SER A 315 -11.68 -3.10 26.56
CA SER A 315 -12.05 -2.34 27.75
C SER A 315 -11.45 -0.92 27.76
N ASN A 316 -10.48 -0.61 26.89
CA ASN A 316 -9.96 0.75 26.68
C ASN A 316 -10.72 1.54 25.62
N ALA A 317 -11.54 0.88 24.81
CA ALA A 317 -12.26 1.53 23.74
C ALA A 317 -13.54 2.20 24.26
N ASP A 318 -13.95 3.26 23.56
CA ASP A 318 -15.33 3.73 23.57
C ASP A 318 -15.85 3.71 22.12
N PHE A 319 -16.25 2.53 21.65
CA PHE A 319 -16.75 2.31 20.30
C PHE A 319 -17.97 3.17 19.96
N ILE A 320 -18.73 3.58 20.98
CA ILE A 320 -19.88 4.46 20.80
C ILE A 320 -19.41 5.91 20.63
N ALA A 321 -18.52 6.40 21.49
CA ALA A 321 -18.01 7.77 21.42
C ALA A 321 -17.12 8.04 20.20
N THR A 322 -16.47 7.00 19.67
CA THR A 322 -15.63 7.07 18.46
C THR A 322 -16.44 7.10 17.15
N GLY A 323 -17.77 6.92 17.22
CA GLY A 323 -18.66 7.05 16.07
C GLY A 323 -18.64 5.85 15.12
N ILE A 324 -18.20 4.68 15.60
CA ILE A 324 -18.25 3.42 14.85
C ILE A 324 -19.70 3.01 14.58
N ARG A 325 -19.93 2.40 13.42
CA ARG A 325 -21.26 2.02 12.93
C ARG A 325 -21.26 0.59 12.39
N PRO A 326 -22.41 -0.12 12.45
CA PRO A 326 -22.58 -1.37 11.73
C PRO A 326 -22.25 -1.23 10.24
N GLY A 327 -21.68 -2.28 9.65
CA GLY A 327 -21.29 -2.34 8.25
C GLY A 327 -19.89 -1.83 7.94
N GLN A 328 -19.19 -1.20 8.92
CA GLN A 328 -17.78 -0.87 8.79
C GLN A 328 -16.90 -2.13 8.86
N VAL A 329 -15.74 -2.05 8.21
CA VAL A 329 -14.75 -3.11 8.17
C VAL A 329 -13.77 -2.95 9.31
N ILE A 330 -13.54 -4.07 9.99
CA ILE A 330 -12.50 -4.24 10.99
C ILE A 330 -11.46 -5.22 10.49
N GLN A 331 -10.20 -4.92 10.79
CA GLN A 331 -9.05 -5.71 10.40
C GLN A 331 -8.31 -6.17 11.66
N ASN A 332 -7.99 -7.45 11.74
CA ASN A 332 -6.97 -7.95 12.63
C ASN A 332 -5.60 -7.60 12.01
N ILE A 333 -4.87 -6.71 12.67
CA ILE A 333 -3.56 -6.25 12.16
C ILE A 333 -2.43 -7.23 12.49
N THR A 334 -2.70 -8.28 13.27
CA THR A 334 -1.74 -9.36 13.55
C THR A 334 -1.55 -10.25 12.33
N ASP A 335 -2.62 -10.56 11.60
CA ASP A 335 -2.59 -11.56 10.52
C ASP A 335 -3.26 -11.13 9.21
N GLY A 336 -3.87 -9.94 9.19
CA GLY A 336 -4.54 -9.36 8.03
C GLY A 336 -5.99 -9.82 7.84
N SER A 337 -6.54 -10.64 8.75
CA SER A 337 -7.93 -11.08 8.63
C SER A 337 -8.91 -9.92 8.77
N LYS A 338 -10.01 -9.96 8.01
CA LYS A 338 -11.00 -8.88 7.94
C LYS A 338 -12.40 -9.36 8.30
N GLY A 339 -13.18 -8.51 8.95
CA GLY A 339 -14.58 -8.77 9.30
C GLY A 339 -15.44 -7.53 9.12
N ILE A 340 -16.76 -7.75 9.14
CA ILE A 340 -17.76 -6.68 9.05
C ILE A 340 -18.44 -6.56 10.41
N ILE A 341 -18.49 -5.35 10.95
CA ILE A 341 -19.18 -5.06 12.22
C ILE A 341 -20.69 -5.23 12.00
N ASP A 342 -21.32 -6.09 12.78
CA ASP A 342 -22.78 -6.33 12.78
C ASP A 342 -23.48 -5.42 13.79
N SER A 343 -22.92 -5.31 15.00
CA SER A 343 -23.48 -4.50 16.08
C SER A 343 -22.39 -3.92 16.99
N ILE A 344 -22.68 -2.75 17.56
CA ILE A 344 -21.94 -2.20 18.69
C ILE A 344 -22.77 -2.53 19.93
N ASP A 345 -22.31 -3.51 20.70
CA ASP A 345 -23.07 -4.09 21.81
C ASP A 345 -22.90 -3.28 23.09
N SER A 346 -21.76 -2.62 23.26
CA SER A 346 -21.48 -1.70 24.36
C SER A 346 -20.37 -0.70 23.99
N ARG A 347 -19.95 0.17 24.92
CA ARG A 347 -18.79 1.05 24.70
C ARG A 347 -17.49 0.27 24.44
N THR A 348 -17.37 -0.95 24.95
CA THR A 348 -16.13 -1.73 24.92
C THR A 348 -16.28 -3.03 24.12
N MET A 349 -17.45 -3.29 23.53
CA MET A 349 -17.76 -4.54 22.85
C MET A 349 -18.50 -4.32 21.54
N LEU A 350 -18.07 -5.04 20.52
CA LEU A 350 -18.77 -5.13 19.24
C LEU A 350 -18.82 -6.59 18.77
N SER A 351 -19.80 -6.88 17.92
CA SER A 351 -19.97 -8.19 17.29
C SER A 351 -19.86 -8.08 15.77
N LEU A 352 -19.24 -9.08 15.15
CA LEU A 352 -19.09 -9.22 13.71
C LEU A 352 -20.26 -10.00 13.11
N ARG A 353 -20.45 -9.83 11.81
CA ARG A 353 -21.44 -10.61 11.04
C ARG A 353 -21.15 -12.11 11.18
N PRO A 354 -22.13 -13.00 10.90
CA PRO A 354 -21.95 -14.45 11.03
C PRO A 354 -20.76 -15.03 10.26
N SER A 355 -20.29 -14.32 9.23
CA SER A 355 -19.06 -14.63 8.50
C SER A 355 -17.78 -14.60 9.33
N GLY A 356 -17.76 -13.85 10.45
CA GLY A 356 -16.57 -13.63 11.28
C GLY A 356 -15.46 -12.89 10.54
N LEU A 357 -14.23 -13.07 11.03
CA LEU A 357 -13.01 -12.69 10.31
C LEU A 357 -12.72 -13.69 9.18
N ARG A 358 -12.14 -13.21 8.07
CA ARG A 358 -11.74 -14.01 6.90
C ARG A 358 -10.39 -13.57 6.36
N HIS A 359 -9.79 -14.41 5.52
CA HIS A 359 -8.59 -14.13 4.70
C HIS A 359 -7.25 -14.00 5.44
N GLY A 360 -7.23 -14.13 6.76
CA GLY A 360 -5.98 -14.30 7.52
C GLY A 360 -5.77 -15.75 7.96
N GLN A 361 -4.64 -15.98 8.64
CA GLN A 361 -4.27 -17.30 9.16
C GLN A 361 -4.96 -17.62 10.49
N ASP A 362 -5.21 -16.61 11.32
CA ASP A 362 -5.92 -16.69 12.59
C ASP A 362 -7.15 -15.77 12.59
N ASN A 363 -8.27 -16.32 12.15
CA ASN A 363 -9.53 -15.59 11.98
C ASN A 363 -10.30 -15.42 13.31
N ARG A 364 -9.61 -15.01 14.37
CA ARG A 364 -10.19 -14.71 15.69
C ARG A 364 -9.56 -13.45 16.29
N PHE A 365 -10.19 -12.94 17.33
CA PHE A 365 -9.66 -11.90 18.20
C PHE A 365 -9.41 -12.51 19.58
N ASP A 366 -8.16 -12.78 19.95
CA ASP A 366 -7.82 -13.34 21.26
C ASP A 366 -6.61 -12.70 21.99
N ILE A 367 -6.61 -12.91 23.30
CA ILE A 367 -5.47 -12.70 24.18
C ILE A 367 -4.55 -13.91 24.05
N ASN A 368 -3.42 -13.75 23.35
CA ASN A 368 -2.47 -14.85 23.17
C ASN A 368 -1.76 -15.22 24.49
N ARG A 369 -1.44 -14.24 25.35
CA ARG A 369 -0.89 -14.45 26.70
C ARG A 369 -1.50 -13.52 27.74
N VAL A 370 -2.24 -14.11 28.69
CA VAL A 370 -2.93 -13.40 29.80
C VAL A 370 -2.02 -12.46 30.63
N ASN A 371 -0.71 -12.71 30.67
CA ASN A 371 0.26 -11.92 31.45
C ASN A 371 1.13 -10.98 30.60
N ASP A 372 0.94 -10.92 29.28
CA ASP A 372 1.69 -10.02 28.39
C ASP A 372 0.75 -9.27 27.44
N PRO A 373 0.26 -8.08 27.83
CA PRO A 373 -0.64 -7.27 27.00
C PRO A 373 -0.07 -6.89 25.63
N ASN A 374 1.25 -7.06 25.41
CA ASN A 374 1.88 -6.80 24.11
C ASN A 374 1.78 -7.99 23.14
N ASP A 375 1.13 -9.09 23.56
CA ASP A 375 0.90 -10.28 22.74
C ASP A 375 -0.58 -10.39 22.31
N ASN A 376 -1.44 -9.45 22.69
CA ASN A 376 -2.86 -9.49 22.32
C ASN A 376 -3.06 -9.11 20.86
N ASP A 377 -4.09 -9.66 20.23
CA ASP A 377 -4.41 -9.27 18.85
C ASP A 377 -4.69 -7.78 18.74
N GLY A 378 -4.01 -7.14 17.81
CA GLY A 378 -4.28 -5.77 17.42
C GLY A 378 -5.45 -5.72 16.46
N TYR A 379 -6.25 -4.67 16.55
CA TYR A 379 -7.31 -4.41 15.59
C TYR A 379 -7.25 -2.98 15.06
N ARG A 380 -7.83 -2.80 13.87
CA ARG A 380 -8.01 -1.51 13.22
C ARG A 380 -9.38 -1.46 12.56
N ILE A 381 -10.16 -0.44 12.86
CA ILE A 381 -11.48 -0.17 12.29
C ILE A 381 -11.36 0.98 11.31
N LEU A 382 -11.86 0.75 10.09
CA LEU A 382 -11.79 1.69 8.98
C LEU A 382 -13.03 2.59 9.00
N ILE A 383 -13.01 3.70 9.75
CA ILE A 383 -14.22 4.52 9.91
C ILE A 383 -14.62 5.17 8.59
N ASP A 384 -13.66 5.80 7.91
CA ASP A 384 -13.93 6.55 6.69
C ASP A 384 -13.54 5.81 5.40
N THR A 385 -12.80 4.71 5.44
CA THR A 385 -12.50 3.92 4.22
C THR A 385 -13.30 2.64 4.13
N SER A 386 -14.36 2.52 4.92
CA SER A 386 -15.34 1.45 4.73
C SER A 386 -16.74 1.98 4.94
N GLY A 387 -17.74 1.19 4.57
CA GLY A 387 -19.13 1.59 4.70
C GLY A 387 -20.08 0.53 4.14
N THR A 388 -21.34 0.93 4.01
CA THR A 388 -22.39 0.08 3.44
C THR A 388 -23.04 0.80 2.27
N ALA A 389 -23.14 0.11 1.15
CA ALA A 389 -23.89 0.54 -0.01
C ALA A 389 -25.35 0.82 0.40
N THR A 390 -25.79 2.06 0.19
CA THR A 390 -27.14 2.54 0.48
C THR A 390 -28.02 2.51 -0.76
N THR A 391 -29.28 2.96 -0.60
CA THR A 391 -30.25 3.08 -1.70
C THR A 391 -29.70 3.94 -2.85
N GLY A 392 -29.77 3.38 -4.06
CA GLY A 392 -29.21 3.99 -5.28
C GLY A 392 -27.89 3.38 -5.73
N SER A 393 -27.28 2.50 -4.92
CA SER A 393 -26.29 1.55 -5.41
C SER A 393 -26.98 0.59 -6.37
N LEU A 394 -26.48 0.52 -7.61
CA LEU A 394 -27.01 -0.34 -8.65
C LEU A 394 -25.95 -0.54 -9.74
N GLY A 395 -25.77 -1.80 -10.16
CA GLY A 395 -24.75 -2.12 -11.15
C GLY A 395 -23.38 -1.66 -10.65
N ASN A 396 -22.64 -0.95 -11.49
CA ASN A 396 -21.29 -0.48 -11.15
C ASN A 396 -21.21 0.84 -10.37
N THR A 397 -22.33 1.27 -9.77
CA THR A 397 -22.36 2.47 -8.94
C THR A 397 -22.46 2.08 -7.47
N LEU A 398 -21.44 2.41 -6.70
CA LEU A 398 -21.48 2.39 -5.25
C LEU A 398 -22.01 3.73 -4.75
N LYS A 399 -23.08 3.73 -3.95
CA LYS A 399 -23.61 4.92 -3.30
C LYS A 399 -23.74 4.71 -1.80
N ASP A 400 -23.16 5.57 -1.00
CA ASP A 400 -23.26 5.50 0.46
C ASP A 400 -23.67 6.86 1.05
N MET A 401 -24.98 7.01 1.30
CA MET A 401 -25.55 8.23 1.87
C MET A 401 -25.38 8.33 3.39
N ASP A 402 -24.99 7.24 4.06
CA ASP A 402 -24.89 7.19 5.52
C ASP A 402 -23.49 7.60 6.00
N ARG A 403 -22.54 7.81 5.07
CA ARG A 403 -21.19 8.31 5.36
C ARG A 403 -21.22 9.67 6.05
N GLY A 404 -20.35 9.84 7.03
CA GLY A 404 -20.10 11.13 7.68
C GLY A 404 -19.20 12.07 6.88
N VAL A 405 -18.39 11.52 5.96
CA VAL A 405 -17.44 12.26 5.12
C VAL A 405 -17.58 11.79 3.67
N ASP A 406 -17.72 12.75 2.77
CA ASP A 406 -17.87 12.51 1.33
C ASP A 406 -16.58 11.94 0.70
N PHE A 407 -16.72 11.21 -0.42
CA PHE A 407 -15.60 10.50 -1.02
C PHE A 407 -14.50 11.45 -1.54
N HIS A 408 -14.88 12.64 -2.02
CA HIS A 408 -13.91 13.62 -2.50
C HIS A 408 -13.08 14.22 -1.35
N ALA A 409 -13.70 14.49 -0.21
CA ALA A 409 -13.07 15.01 0.99
C ALA A 409 -12.07 14.00 1.60
N LEU A 410 -12.36 12.71 1.46
CA LEU A 410 -11.43 11.62 1.78
C LEU A 410 -10.24 11.52 0.83
N GLY A 411 -10.30 12.25 -0.28
CA GLY A 411 -9.26 12.26 -1.30
C GLY A 411 -9.39 11.13 -2.31
N ILE A 412 -10.49 10.38 -2.34
CA ILE A 412 -10.70 9.31 -3.33
C ILE A 412 -10.66 9.91 -4.74
N ARG A 413 -9.91 9.26 -5.64
CA ARG A 413 -9.71 9.67 -7.04
C ARG A 413 -10.04 8.54 -8.01
N ILE A 414 -10.21 8.92 -9.28
CA ILE A 414 -10.24 7.97 -10.39
C ILE A 414 -8.93 7.18 -10.39
N GLY A 415 -9.01 5.86 -10.43
CA GLY A 415 -7.86 4.96 -10.34
C GLY A 415 -7.75 4.20 -9.01
N ASP A 416 -8.41 4.68 -7.95
CA ASP A 416 -8.41 4.03 -6.64
C ASP A 416 -9.16 2.70 -6.66
N ILE A 417 -8.76 1.76 -5.80
CA ILE A 417 -9.41 0.45 -5.68
C ILE A 417 -10.55 0.54 -4.66
N VAL A 418 -11.65 -0.14 -4.98
CA VAL A 418 -12.71 -0.46 -4.03
C VAL A 418 -12.87 -1.97 -3.99
N GLU A 419 -12.96 -2.52 -2.79
CA GLU A 419 -13.32 -3.92 -2.51
C GLU A 419 -14.80 -3.96 -2.11
N ASN A 420 -15.62 -4.75 -2.80
CA ASN A 420 -16.90 -5.18 -2.26
C ASN A 420 -16.60 -6.39 -1.37
N VAL A 421 -16.59 -6.15 -0.06
CA VAL A 421 -16.23 -7.15 0.94
C VAL A 421 -17.31 -8.24 1.04
N THR A 422 -18.52 -7.96 0.55
CA THR A 422 -19.65 -8.90 0.61
C THR A 422 -19.49 -10.06 -0.36
N ASP A 423 -18.97 -9.79 -1.57
CA ASP A 423 -18.83 -10.77 -2.66
C ASP A 423 -17.38 -11.00 -3.10
N GLU A 424 -16.42 -10.38 -2.41
CA GLU A 424 -14.97 -10.45 -2.67
C GLU A 424 -14.59 -9.96 -4.08
N THR A 425 -15.38 -9.05 -4.66
CA THR A 425 -15.04 -8.41 -5.93
C THR A 425 -14.24 -7.13 -5.71
N TYR A 426 -13.44 -6.78 -6.72
CA TYR A 426 -12.57 -5.60 -6.70
C TYR A 426 -12.81 -4.78 -7.96
N GLY A 427 -12.84 -3.46 -7.80
CA GLY A 427 -12.98 -2.54 -8.91
C GLY A 427 -12.16 -1.29 -8.74
N VAL A 428 -12.03 -0.56 -9.83
CA VAL A 428 -11.32 0.70 -9.92
C VAL A 428 -12.32 1.83 -10.09
N VAL A 429 -12.15 2.91 -9.34
CA VAL A 429 -12.93 4.14 -9.52
C VAL A 429 -12.69 4.70 -10.91
N THR A 430 -13.75 4.77 -11.71
CA THR A 430 -13.75 5.36 -13.06
C THR A 430 -14.48 6.70 -13.10
N GLY A 431 -15.27 7.01 -12.08
CA GLY A 431 -15.95 8.29 -11.94
C GLY A 431 -16.42 8.55 -10.51
N ILE A 432 -16.58 9.83 -10.17
CA ILE A 432 -17.12 10.31 -8.88
C ILE A 432 -18.29 11.25 -9.23
N PRO A 433 -19.47 10.70 -9.55
CA PRO A 433 -20.58 11.50 -10.09
C PRO A 433 -21.15 12.49 -9.08
N ASP A 434 -21.12 12.18 -7.79
CA ASP A 434 -21.53 13.06 -6.70
C ASP A 434 -20.73 12.75 -5.43
N PRO A 435 -20.80 13.59 -4.37
CA PRO A 435 -19.97 13.43 -3.17
C PRO A 435 -20.08 12.04 -2.48
N ASN A 436 -21.20 11.34 -2.65
CA ASN A 436 -21.50 10.08 -1.95
C ASN A 436 -21.57 8.87 -2.89
N SER A 437 -21.13 9.02 -4.14
CA SER A 437 -21.25 7.99 -5.16
C SER A 437 -19.94 7.80 -5.94
N LEU A 438 -19.61 6.55 -6.25
CA LEU A 438 -18.49 6.14 -7.09
C LEU A 438 -19.00 5.26 -8.24
N THR A 439 -18.47 5.48 -9.44
CA THR A 439 -18.64 4.56 -10.58
C THR A 439 -17.39 3.71 -10.71
N LEU A 440 -17.55 2.40 -10.84
CA LEU A 440 -16.47 1.42 -10.75
C LEU A 440 -16.35 0.58 -12.03
N GLU A 441 -15.15 0.10 -12.34
CA GLU A 441 -14.91 -0.96 -13.34
C GLU A 441 -14.28 -2.15 -12.63
N ARG A 442 -14.81 -3.36 -12.87
CA ARG A 442 -14.29 -4.56 -12.21
C ARG A 442 -12.89 -4.89 -12.71
N ILE A 443 -11.97 -5.13 -11.78
CA ILE A 443 -10.62 -5.58 -12.11
C ILE A 443 -10.69 -7.03 -12.58
N ALA A 444 -9.87 -7.36 -13.59
CA ALA A 444 -9.72 -8.72 -14.13
C ALA A 444 -11.00 -9.36 -14.72
N SER A 445 -12.08 -8.59 -14.94
CA SER A 445 -13.35 -9.11 -15.48
C SER A 445 -14.02 -8.12 -16.44
N ASP A 446 -14.79 -8.61 -17.41
CA ASP A 446 -15.70 -7.78 -18.23
C ASP A 446 -17.02 -7.47 -17.53
N GLU A 447 -17.33 -8.22 -16.47
CA GLU A 447 -18.55 -8.00 -15.71
C GLU A 447 -18.45 -6.68 -14.95
N THR A 448 -19.57 -5.99 -14.78
CA THR A 448 -19.63 -4.84 -13.89
C THR A 448 -19.36 -5.27 -12.45
N MET A 449 -18.70 -4.43 -11.67
CA MET A 449 -18.59 -4.63 -10.22
C MET A 449 -19.93 -4.24 -9.58
N THR A 450 -20.78 -5.21 -9.26
CA THR A 450 -22.13 -4.94 -8.78
C THR A 450 -22.16 -4.56 -7.30
N PHE A 451 -22.97 -3.56 -6.94
CA PHE A 451 -23.31 -3.24 -5.56
C PHE A 451 -24.82 -3.27 -5.37
N ASP A 452 -25.28 -4.09 -4.43
CA ASP A 452 -26.64 -4.06 -3.92
C ASP A 452 -26.72 -3.22 -2.63
N PRO A 453 -27.84 -2.51 -2.37
CA PRO A 453 -28.04 -1.87 -1.08
C PRO A 453 -27.92 -2.88 0.07
N GLY A 454 -27.00 -2.64 1.00
CA GLY A 454 -26.64 -3.54 2.09
C GLY A 454 -25.24 -4.17 1.97
N ASP A 455 -24.62 -4.08 0.79
CA ASP A 455 -23.25 -4.55 0.57
C ASP A 455 -22.25 -3.70 1.35
N SER A 456 -21.35 -4.36 2.08
CA SER A 456 -20.22 -3.69 2.73
C SER A 456 -19.04 -3.55 1.77
N TYR A 457 -18.37 -2.40 1.84
CA TYR A 457 -17.19 -2.12 1.01
C TYR A 457 -16.04 -1.57 1.83
N GLU A 458 -14.84 -1.73 1.28
CA GLU A 458 -13.60 -1.12 1.77
C GLU A 458 -12.90 -0.42 0.61
N ILE A 459 -12.21 0.67 0.94
CA ILE A 459 -11.29 1.37 0.05
C ILE A 459 -9.89 1.18 0.66
N PRO A 460 -9.08 0.26 0.11
CA PRO A 460 -7.71 0.03 0.58
C PRO A 460 -6.94 1.34 0.57
N ARG A 461 -6.24 1.62 1.68
CA ARG A 461 -5.75 2.99 1.93
C ARG A 461 -4.48 3.34 1.20
N PHE A 462 -3.69 2.33 0.87
CA PHE A 462 -2.43 2.53 0.23
C PHE A 462 -2.40 1.59 -0.96
N ASN A 463 -2.37 2.21 -2.13
CA ASN A 463 -2.05 1.56 -3.38
C ASN A 463 -1.03 2.46 -4.03
N GLY A 464 0.23 2.01 -4.15
CA GLY A 464 1.18 2.76 -4.94
C GLY A 464 0.69 2.78 -6.39
N VAL A 465 0.65 3.95 -6.99
CA VAL A 465 0.31 4.12 -8.41
C VAL A 465 1.64 4.26 -9.16
N PRO A 466 1.87 3.51 -10.25
CA PRO A 466 3.09 3.64 -11.04
C PRO A 466 3.35 5.10 -11.40
N ASP A 467 4.62 5.47 -11.42
CA ASP A 467 5.10 6.83 -11.69
C ASP A 467 4.73 7.89 -10.61
N THR A 468 4.14 7.47 -9.48
CA THR A 468 3.93 8.35 -8.32
C THR A 468 5.25 8.55 -7.58
N TRP A 469 5.73 9.78 -7.58
CA TRP A 469 7.03 10.16 -7.05
C TRP A 469 6.97 10.84 -5.68
N GLU A 470 5.81 11.36 -5.27
CA GLU A 470 5.62 11.99 -3.96
C GLU A 470 4.23 11.70 -3.39
N GLY A 471 4.13 11.58 -2.05
CA GLY A 471 2.92 11.05 -1.43
C GLY A 471 3.12 10.47 -0.02
N SER A 472 2.14 9.72 0.45
CA SER A 472 2.16 9.00 1.73
C SER A 472 3.04 7.74 1.66
N LEU A 473 3.43 7.22 2.83
CA LEU A 473 4.10 5.92 2.94
C LEU A 473 3.24 4.79 2.32
N PRO A 474 3.77 4.00 1.37
CA PRO A 474 3.03 2.93 0.71
C PRO A 474 3.00 1.66 1.58
N PHE A 475 2.04 1.59 2.51
CA PHE A 475 1.87 0.42 3.39
C PHE A 475 0.90 -0.60 2.81
N HIS A 476 1.38 -1.79 2.45
CA HIS A 476 0.47 -2.90 2.16
C HIS A 476 0.45 -3.87 3.33
N ALA A 477 -0.70 -4.04 3.98
CA ALA A 477 -0.86 -5.11 4.96
C ALA A 477 -0.83 -6.48 4.25
N ILE A 478 -0.39 -7.51 4.96
CA ILE A 478 -0.56 -8.89 4.50
C ILE A 478 -2.06 -9.13 4.29
N GLY A 479 -2.43 -9.76 3.18
CA GLY A 479 -3.80 -10.00 2.77
C GLY A 479 -4.48 -8.84 2.05
N GLU A 480 -3.99 -7.60 2.18
CA GLU A 480 -4.55 -6.44 1.49
C GLU A 480 -4.25 -6.48 -0.01
N ARG A 481 -5.27 -6.16 -0.81
CA ARG A 481 -5.22 -6.29 -2.25
C ARG A 481 -4.83 -4.97 -2.90
N PHE A 482 -3.81 -5.02 -3.76
CA PHE A 482 -3.29 -3.89 -4.49
C PHE A 482 -3.34 -4.09 -6.01
N ARG A 483 -3.30 -2.99 -6.75
CA ARG A 483 -3.29 -2.99 -8.21
C ARG A 483 -1.86 -3.11 -8.69
N THR A 484 -1.61 -4.04 -9.62
CA THR A 484 -0.26 -4.25 -10.15
C THR A 484 -0.31 -4.81 -11.56
N GLY A 485 0.66 -4.42 -12.38
CA GLY A 485 0.97 -5.21 -13.58
C GLY A 485 1.67 -6.48 -13.14
N PHE A 486 1.59 -7.52 -13.96
CA PHE A 486 2.41 -8.70 -13.74
C PHE A 486 2.58 -9.52 -15.01
N THR A 487 3.67 -10.26 -15.06
CA THR A 487 3.94 -11.20 -16.16
C THR A 487 3.86 -12.62 -15.62
N VAL A 488 3.05 -13.46 -16.27
CA VAL A 488 2.85 -14.87 -15.91
C VAL A 488 3.57 -15.76 -16.91
N ALA A 489 4.46 -16.60 -16.40
CA ALA A 489 5.00 -17.76 -17.09
C ALA A 489 4.44 -19.03 -16.43
N TRP A 490 4.11 -20.06 -17.22
CA TRP A 490 3.69 -21.35 -16.67
C TRP A 490 4.15 -22.52 -17.53
N ASP A 491 4.38 -23.65 -16.87
CA ASP A 491 4.54 -24.99 -17.45
C ASP A 491 3.80 -26.01 -16.59
N ILE A 492 2.63 -26.47 -17.09
CA ILE A 492 1.72 -27.35 -16.37
C ILE A 492 1.50 -28.63 -17.21
N PRO A 493 1.66 -29.83 -16.62
CA PRO A 493 1.37 -31.09 -17.30
C PRO A 493 -0.11 -31.21 -17.68
N THR A 494 -0.47 -32.26 -18.42
CA THR A 494 -1.83 -32.48 -18.92
C THR A 494 -2.88 -32.36 -17.80
N GLY A 495 -3.67 -31.28 -17.84
CA GLY A 495 -4.84 -31.07 -16.97
C GLY A 495 -6.16 -31.39 -17.68
N ILE A 496 -7.28 -31.34 -16.95
CA ILE A 496 -8.62 -31.40 -17.53
C ILE A 496 -8.89 -30.05 -18.20
N ILE A 497 -8.54 -29.93 -19.48
CA ILE A 497 -8.93 -28.75 -20.27
C ILE A 497 -10.45 -28.81 -20.49
N LYS A 498 -11.15 -27.85 -19.91
CA LYS A 498 -12.57 -27.63 -20.21
C LYS A 498 -12.64 -26.63 -21.35
N THR A 499 -13.20 -27.04 -22.48
CA THR A 499 -13.43 -26.15 -23.63
C THR A 499 -14.91 -26.09 -23.95
N SER A 500 -15.38 -24.93 -24.42
CA SER A 500 -16.62 -24.87 -25.19
C SER A 500 -16.49 -25.70 -26.50
N PRO A 501 -17.60 -26.11 -27.14
CA PRO A 501 -17.56 -27.01 -28.29
C PRO A 501 -16.68 -26.45 -29.44
N ALA A 502 -15.64 -27.20 -29.80
CA ALA A 502 -14.82 -27.03 -31.00
C ALA A 502 -14.45 -28.43 -31.52
N ASN A 503 -14.31 -28.58 -32.83
CA ASN A 503 -14.00 -29.89 -33.45
C ASN A 503 -12.92 -29.80 -34.54
N ASN A 504 -12.26 -28.65 -34.70
CA ASN A 504 -11.01 -28.57 -35.45
C ASN A 504 -9.85 -29.12 -34.59
N SER A 505 -9.33 -30.29 -34.93
CA SER A 505 -8.25 -30.96 -34.19
C SER A 505 -6.94 -30.17 -34.17
N LYS A 506 -6.58 -29.49 -35.27
CA LYS A 506 -5.33 -28.72 -35.36
C LYS A 506 -5.38 -27.46 -34.50
N TYR A 507 -6.52 -26.78 -34.50
CA TYR A 507 -6.78 -25.67 -33.60
C TYR A 507 -6.75 -26.13 -32.13
N LEU A 508 -7.44 -27.24 -31.80
CA LEU A 508 -7.47 -27.79 -30.44
C LEU A 508 -6.09 -28.21 -29.94
N GLU A 509 -5.25 -28.79 -30.80
CA GLU A 509 -3.85 -29.10 -30.48
C GLU A 509 -3.06 -27.83 -30.12
N THR A 510 -3.20 -26.78 -30.93
CA THR A 510 -2.51 -25.50 -30.72
C THR A 510 -2.99 -24.79 -29.44
N LEU A 511 -4.30 -24.81 -29.19
CA LEU A 511 -4.90 -24.29 -27.96
C LEU A 511 -4.45 -25.08 -26.73
N GLY A 512 -4.39 -26.42 -26.84
CA GLY A 512 -3.87 -27.29 -25.79
C GLY A 512 -2.42 -26.96 -25.43
N ASN A 513 -1.56 -26.76 -26.44
CA ASN A 513 -0.15 -26.38 -26.22
C ASN A 513 -0.03 -25.00 -25.56
N ALA A 514 -0.80 -24.01 -26.02
CA ALA A 514 -0.83 -22.68 -25.44
C ALA A 514 -1.36 -22.64 -24.00
N LEU A 515 -2.22 -23.59 -23.63
CA LEU A 515 -2.70 -23.75 -22.26
C LEU A 515 -1.70 -24.51 -21.38
N ARG A 516 -0.91 -25.43 -21.92
CA ARG A 516 0.14 -26.15 -21.17
C ARG A 516 1.30 -25.23 -20.80
N CYS A 517 1.68 -24.31 -21.68
CA CYS A 517 2.92 -23.55 -21.50
C CYS A 517 2.90 -22.13 -22.07
N SER A 518 3.72 -21.25 -21.47
CA SER A 518 3.94 -19.88 -21.95
C SER A 518 5.38 -19.36 -21.87
N ASP A 519 6.40 -20.21 -21.70
CA ASP A 519 7.79 -19.75 -21.58
C ASP A 519 8.82 -20.57 -22.38
N THR A 520 9.95 -19.93 -22.61
CA THR A 520 11.11 -20.29 -23.44
C THR A 520 12.19 -21.09 -22.71
N GLN A 521 12.09 -21.31 -21.38
CA GLN A 521 13.12 -22.08 -20.68
C GLN A 521 12.89 -23.59 -20.82
N THR A 522 13.78 -24.21 -21.60
CA THR A 522 13.93 -25.67 -21.64
C THR A 522 14.51 -26.15 -20.30
N LEU A 523 13.65 -26.50 -19.35
CA LEU A 523 14.05 -27.31 -18.21
C LEU A 523 14.41 -28.72 -18.73
N THR A 524 15.68 -28.98 -19.01
CA THR A 524 16.17 -30.35 -19.19
C THR A 524 16.10 -31.07 -17.85
N ILE A 525 14.98 -31.74 -17.58
CA ILE A 525 14.82 -32.63 -16.42
C ILE A 525 15.48 -33.98 -16.76
N PRO A 526 16.55 -34.42 -16.06
CA PRO A 526 17.16 -35.70 -16.32
C PRO A 526 16.19 -36.85 -15.99
N GLY A 527 15.73 -37.59 -17.01
CA GLY A 527 14.90 -38.79 -16.85
C GLY A 527 13.40 -38.63 -17.19
N MET A 528 12.93 -37.42 -17.51
CA MET A 528 11.65 -37.21 -18.20
C MET A 528 11.93 -37.01 -19.69
N GLY A 529 11.18 -37.69 -20.57
CA GLY A 529 11.34 -37.58 -22.03
C GLY A 529 11.09 -36.16 -22.56
N GLU A 530 11.44 -35.93 -23.83
CA GLU A 530 11.36 -34.65 -24.56
C GLU A 530 9.94 -34.06 -24.74
N GLU A 531 9.14 -33.94 -23.68
CA GLU A 531 7.88 -33.17 -23.65
C GLU A 531 8.09 -31.74 -23.13
N ASN A 532 9.19 -31.09 -23.53
CA ASN A 532 9.54 -29.76 -23.05
C ASN A 532 8.71 -28.66 -23.74
N CYS A 533 8.39 -27.60 -22.98
CA CYS A 533 7.85 -26.34 -23.48
C CYS A 533 8.62 -25.84 -24.70
N ASN A 534 7.90 -25.56 -25.79
CA ASN A 534 8.48 -25.09 -27.03
C ASN A 534 9.01 -23.65 -26.88
N LEU A 535 10.19 -23.38 -27.43
CA LEU A 535 10.94 -22.11 -27.36
C LEU A 535 10.22 -20.87 -27.93
N TYR A 536 9.00 -20.99 -28.46
CA TYR A 536 8.30 -19.92 -29.17
C TYR A 536 7.17 -19.25 -28.36
N HIS A 537 6.88 -19.70 -27.14
CA HIS A 537 5.87 -19.03 -26.31
C HIS A 537 6.52 -18.02 -25.37
N SER A 538 6.09 -16.76 -25.47
CA SER A 538 6.52 -15.69 -24.58
C SER A 538 5.61 -15.59 -23.36
N PRO A 539 6.15 -15.26 -22.17
CA PRO A 539 5.36 -15.03 -20.98
C PRO A 539 4.23 -14.02 -21.21
N VAL A 540 3.12 -14.22 -20.52
CA VAL A 540 1.91 -13.41 -20.73
C VAL A 540 1.87 -12.24 -19.77
N LYS A 541 1.96 -11.03 -20.32
CA LYS A 541 1.91 -9.78 -19.55
C LYS A 541 0.47 -9.29 -19.33
N VAL A 542 0.06 -9.23 -18.07
CA VAL A 542 -1.14 -8.54 -17.61
C VAL A 542 -0.79 -7.06 -17.38
N PRO A 543 -1.50 -6.12 -18.04
CA PRO A 543 -1.26 -4.69 -17.82
C PRO A 543 -1.72 -4.28 -16.42
N TRP A 544 -1.05 -3.29 -15.83
CA TRP A 544 -1.40 -2.73 -14.52
C TRP A 544 -2.87 -2.33 -14.42
N THR A 545 -3.47 -1.90 -15.54
CA THR A 545 -4.86 -1.50 -15.55
C THR A 545 -5.85 -2.62 -15.23
N ASN A 546 -5.45 -3.87 -15.44
CA ASN A 546 -6.29 -5.06 -15.34
C ASN A 546 -5.73 -6.11 -14.38
N GLY A 547 -4.65 -5.82 -13.64
CA GLY A 547 -4.02 -6.76 -12.73
C GLY A 547 -4.14 -6.33 -11.27
N SER A 548 -4.30 -7.30 -10.38
CA SER A 548 -4.32 -7.06 -8.95
C SER A 548 -3.86 -8.28 -8.16
N CYS A 549 -3.06 -8.03 -7.12
CA CYS A 549 -2.52 -9.07 -6.26
C CYS A 549 -2.67 -8.73 -4.77
N SER A 550 -2.55 -9.73 -3.91
CA SER A 550 -2.35 -9.56 -2.46
C SER A 550 -1.22 -10.46 -1.99
N TRP A 551 -0.37 -9.94 -1.11
CA TRP A 551 0.70 -10.70 -0.47
C TRP A 551 0.10 -11.52 0.67
N GLN A 552 0.23 -12.84 0.64
CA GLN A 552 -0.20 -13.75 1.73
C GLN A 552 0.93 -14.06 2.71
N GLY A 553 2.14 -13.66 2.35
CA GLY A 553 3.36 -13.75 3.11
C GLY A 553 4.51 -13.22 2.25
N ILE A 554 5.74 -13.36 2.73
CA ILE A 554 6.90 -13.05 1.89
C ILE A 554 6.85 -13.94 0.64
N ASP A 555 6.73 -15.25 0.77
CA ASP A 555 6.86 -16.18 -0.35
C ASP A 555 5.52 -16.63 -0.96
N SER A 556 4.44 -15.89 -0.71
CA SER A 556 3.09 -16.29 -1.09
C SER A 556 2.29 -15.11 -1.64
N VAL A 557 1.63 -15.32 -2.78
CA VAL A 557 0.87 -14.27 -3.47
C VAL A 557 -0.42 -14.84 -4.07
N ARG A 558 -1.47 -14.01 -4.07
CA ARG A 558 -2.71 -14.25 -4.81
C ARG A 558 -2.88 -13.16 -5.86
N CYS A 559 -2.98 -13.51 -7.13
CA CYS A 559 -3.09 -12.57 -8.25
C CYS A 559 -4.29 -12.89 -9.14
N GLN A 560 -4.97 -11.86 -9.64
CA GLN A 560 -5.96 -11.98 -10.70
C GLN A 560 -5.68 -10.93 -11.76
N GLY A 561 -5.91 -11.30 -13.02
CA GLY A 561 -5.70 -10.35 -14.10
C GLY A 561 -6.16 -10.84 -15.45
N ARG A 562 -6.30 -9.90 -16.39
CA ARG A 562 -6.64 -10.19 -17.78
C ARG A 562 -5.80 -9.38 -18.76
N THR A 563 -5.54 -9.94 -19.92
CA THR A 563 -4.88 -9.21 -21.01
C THR A 563 -5.88 -8.47 -21.88
N ASN A 564 -5.40 -7.43 -22.58
CA ASN A 564 -6.17 -6.80 -23.64
C ASN A 564 -6.32 -7.76 -24.82
N TRP A 565 -7.41 -7.64 -25.57
CA TRP A 565 -7.58 -8.36 -26.83
C TRP A 565 -6.42 -8.08 -27.79
N ARG A 566 -5.74 -9.12 -28.25
CA ARG A 566 -4.72 -9.05 -29.29
C ARG A 566 -5.12 -9.91 -30.47
N TRP A 567 -4.71 -9.52 -31.68
CA TRP A 567 -4.90 -10.39 -32.86
C TRP A 567 -4.28 -11.76 -32.59
N TYR A 568 -5.06 -12.81 -32.82
CA TYR A 568 -4.63 -14.18 -32.56
C TYR A 568 -3.41 -14.54 -33.42
N LEU A 569 -3.48 -14.21 -34.70
CA LEU A 569 -2.37 -14.34 -35.65
C LEU A 569 -2.31 -13.08 -36.53
N SER A 570 -1.17 -12.39 -36.47
CA SER A 570 -0.88 -11.23 -37.30
C SER A 570 0.63 -11.08 -37.48
N GLY A 571 1.05 -10.49 -38.59
CA GLY A 571 2.46 -10.35 -38.91
C GLY A 571 2.71 -9.27 -39.96
N THR A 572 3.96 -9.23 -40.43
CA THR A 572 4.38 -8.36 -41.52
C THR A 572 5.09 -9.22 -42.55
N VAL A 573 4.61 -9.18 -43.79
CA VAL A 573 5.18 -9.95 -44.89
C VAL A 573 6.67 -9.61 -45.03
N THR A 574 7.56 -10.57 -44.84
CA THR A 574 9.01 -10.41 -45.04
C THR A 574 9.40 -10.60 -46.50
N GLY A 575 8.59 -11.34 -47.28
CA GLY A 575 8.80 -11.55 -48.70
C GLY A 575 7.61 -12.19 -49.41
N ASN A 576 7.70 -12.30 -50.74
CA ASN A 576 6.67 -12.94 -51.55
C ASN A 576 7.01 -14.42 -51.74
N HIS A 577 6.06 -15.33 -51.46
CA HIS A 577 6.29 -16.76 -51.62
C HIS A 577 6.49 -17.12 -53.09
N LYS A 578 7.73 -17.48 -53.48
CA LYS A 578 8.09 -17.90 -54.84
C LYS A 578 7.69 -16.89 -55.94
N GLY A 579 7.57 -15.61 -55.61
CA GLY A 579 7.09 -14.57 -56.55
C GLY A 579 5.61 -14.66 -56.92
N ASN A 580 4.81 -15.48 -56.21
CA ASN A 580 3.36 -15.55 -56.37
C ASN A 580 2.72 -14.31 -55.71
N PRO A 581 1.91 -13.50 -56.41
CA PRO A 581 1.21 -12.35 -55.81
C PRO A 581 0.20 -12.75 -54.72
N PHE A 582 -0.26 -14.01 -54.70
CA PHE A 582 -1.20 -14.55 -53.71
C PHE A 582 -0.51 -15.29 -52.57
N GLY A 583 0.83 -15.36 -52.59
CA GLY A 583 1.62 -16.05 -51.59
C GLY A 583 2.53 -15.10 -50.82
N LEU A 584 2.57 -15.29 -49.50
CA LEU A 584 3.42 -14.51 -48.60
C LEU A 584 4.43 -15.40 -47.87
N GLN A 585 5.54 -14.79 -47.50
CA GLN A 585 6.54 -15.31 -46.60
C GLN A 585 6.63 -14.34 -45.43
N ASP A 586 6.60 -14.88 -44.22
CA ASP A 586 6.92 -14.17 -42.99
C ASP A 586 7.87 -15.06 -42.21
N ASP A 587 9.16 -14.73 -42.24
CA ASP A 587 10.22 -15.49 -41.60
C ASP A 587 10.15 -15.41 -40.06
N ASP A 588 9.38 -14.46 -39.52
CA ASP A 588 9.15 -14.27 -38.10
C ASP A 588 7.88 -15.03 -37.61
N ALA A 589 7.13 -15.65 -38.51
CA ALA A 589 5.90 -16.40 -38.21
C ALA A 589 5.99 -17.89 -38.59
N ASN A 590 5.37 -18.77 -37.79
CA ASN A 590 5.33 -20.22 -38.04
C ASN A 590 3.94 -20.77 -38.40
N PHE A 591 2.93 -19.90 -38.48
CA PHE A 591 1.54 -20.21 -38.85
C PHE A 591 0.92 -21.43 -38.13
N GLN A 592 1.31 -21.68 -36.87
CA GLN A 592 0.73 -22.79 -36.10
C GLN A 592 -0.79 -22.64 -35.92
N GLY A 593 -1.50 -23.74 -36.12
CA GLY A 593 -2.96 -23.78 -36.03
C GLY A 593 -3.70 -23.31 -37.28
N VAL A 594 -2.99 -22.79 -38.30
CA VAL A 594 -3.57 -22.37 -39.57
C VAL A 594 -3.71 -23.55 -40.52
N GLU A 595 -4.85 -23.64 -41.21
CA GLU A 595 -5.17 -24.68 -42.17
C GLU A 595 -5.75 -24.14 -43.49
N ALA A 596 -5.75 -24.98 -44.52
CA ALA A 596 -6.48 -24.68 -45.75
C ALA A 596 -7.97 -24.47 -45.48
N GLY A 597 -8.52 -23.38 -45.99
CA GLY A 597 -9.87 -22.90 -45.69
C GLY A 597 -9.93 -21.81 -44.63
N ASP A 598 -8.84 -21.49 -43.94
CA ASP A 598 -8.79 -20.31 -43.07
C ASP A 598 -8.76 -19.00 -43.88
N ILE A 599 -9.00 -17.85 -43.25
CA ILE A 599 -9.09 -16.56 -43.95
C ILE A 599 -7.92 -15.68 -43.56
N ILE A 600 -7.31 -15.01 -44.55
CA ILE A 600 -6.30 -13.98 -44.33
C ILE A 600 -6.77 -12.62 -44.85
N PHE A 601 -6.41 -11.56 -44.13
CA PHE A 601 -6.63 -10.17 -44.50
C PHE A 601 -5.28 -9.48 -44.67
N ASN A 602 -5.09 -8.78 -45.79
CA ASN A 602 -4.05 -7.80 -45.99
C ASN A 602 -4.59 -6.44 -45.52
N ASP A 603 -4.20 -6.03 -44.31
CA ASP A 603 -4.63 -4.77 -43.71
C ASP A 603 -3.99 -3.55 -44.39
N THR A 604 -2.96 -3.73 -45.22
CA THR A 604 -2.32 -2.64 -45.96
C THR A 604 -3.20 -2.15 -47.11
N ASP A 605 -3.75 -3.07 -47.90
CA ASP A 605 -4.47 -2.72 -49.13
C ASP A 605 -5.98 -3.03 -49.07
N GLY A 606 -6.43 -3.66 -47.97
CA GLY A 606 -7.81 -4.04 -47.70
C GLY A 606 -8.25 -5.36 -48.32
N SER A 607 -7.34 -6.09 -48.99
CA SER A 607 -7.69 -7.37 -49.61
C SER A 607 -7.82 -8.51 -48.61
N HIS A 608 -8.61 -9.52 -48.95
CA HIS A 608 -8.75 -10.75 -48.18
C HIS A 608 -8.87 -11.97 -49.07
N GLY A 609 -8.55 -13.13 -48.52
CA GLY A 609 -8.54 -14.39 -49.27
C GLY A 609 -8.64 -15.62 -48.38
N ILE A 610 -8.91 -16.75 -49.03
CA ILE A 610 -8.96 -18.06 -48.38
C ILE A 610 -7.61 -18.74 -48.56
N ILE A 611 -7.09 -19.29 -47.47
CA ILE A 611 -5.80 -19.96 -47.41
C ILE A 611 -5.92 -21.32 -48.10
N LYS A 612 -4.96 -21.60 -48.99
CA LYS A 612 -4.92 -22.82 -49.80
C LYS A 612 -3.88 -23.80 -49.26
N ASP A 613 -2.66 -23.32 -49.06
CA ASP A 613 -1.52 -24.13 -48.63
C ASP A 613 -0.72 -23.36 -47.57
N ILE A 614 -0.24 -24.10 -46.56
CA ILE A 614 0.65 -23.59 -45.52
C ILE A 614 1.88 -24.48 -45.44
N THR A 615 3.05 -23.86 -45.40
CA THR A 615 4.31 -24.52 -45.02
C THR A 615 5.07 -23.60 -44.05
N ASN A 616 6.08 -24.11 -43.36
CA ASN A 616 6.76 -23.36 -42.31
C ASN A 616 7.27 -22.00 -42.83
N GLY A 617 6.78 -20.88 -42.28
CA GLY A 617 7.12 -19.50 -42.69
C GLY A 617 6.48 -19.00 -44.00
N THR A 618 5.65 -19.80 -44.68
CA THR A 618 5.01 -19.36 -45.93
C THR A 618 3.57 -19.83 -46.08
N LEU A 619 2.76 -19.00 -46.74
CA LEU A 619 1.34 -19.24 -46.94
C LEU A 619 0.96 -18.85 -48.37
N GLU A 620 0.09 -19.64 -48.99
CA GLU A 620 -0.52 -19.33 -50.29
C GLU A 620 -2.03 -19.23 -50.13
N THR A 621 -2.61 -18.15 -50.66
CA THR A 621 -4.07 -18.01 -50.79
C THR A 621 -4.53 -18.51 -52.15
N ILE A 622 -5.80 -18.90 -52.25
CA ILE A 622 -6.39 -19.24 -53.55
C ILE A 622 -6.30 -18.02 -54.45
N HIS A 623 -6.76 -16.87 -53.95
CA HIS A 623 -6.76 -15.53 -54.56
C HIS A 623 -7.04 -14.49 -53.47
N LEU A 624 -6.79 -13.21 -53.77
CA LEU A 624 -7.13 -12.05 -52.94
C LEU A 624 -8.20 -11.18 -53.63
N TYR A 625 -9.13 -10.63 -52.85
CA TYR A 625 -10.22 -9.79 -53.35
C TYR A 625 -10.48 -8.59 -52.45
N GLY A 626 -11.21 -7.61 -52.97
CA GLY A 626 -11.75 -6.48 -52.20
C GLY A 626 -10.75 -5.36 -51.89
N GLY A 627 -9.45 -5.59 -52.09
CA GLY A 627 -8.41 -4.61 -51.86
C GLY A 627 -8.05 -3.79 -53.10
N THR A 628 -7.21 -2.78 -52.87
CA THR A 628 -6.74 -1.86 -53.91
C THR A 628 -5.72 -2.48 -54.87
N ARG A 629 -4.93 -3.47 -54.43
CA ARG A 629 -3.96 -4.19 -55.27
C ARG A 629 -4.24 -5.68 -55.38
N ASN A 630 -4.84 -6.29 -54.35
CA ASN A 630 -5.11 -7.73 -54.28
C ASN A 630 -3.85 -8.59 -54.47
N ASN A 631 -2.74 -8.16 -53.88
CA ASN A 631 -1.48 -8.89 -53.83
C ASN A 631 -0.85 -8.76 -52.42
N PHE A 632 0.09 -9.65 -52.11
CA PHE A 632 1.01 -9.46 -50.98
C PHE A 632 2.34 -8.89 -51.47
N GLU A 633 2.86 -7.90 -50.75
CA GLU A 633 4.20 -7.36 -50.93
C GLU A 633 4.95 -7.30 -49.59
N ALA A 634 6.29 -7.38 -49.64
CA ALA A 634 7.12 -7.21 -48.46
C ALA A 634 6.82 -5.86 -47.76
N GLY A 635 6.59 -5.91 -46.45
CA GLY A 635 6.14 -4.79 -45.63
C GLY A 635 4.62 -4.69 -45.48
N ASP A 636 3.83 -5.50 -46.20
CA ASP A 636 2.39 -5.57 -45.98
C ASP A 636 2.08 -6.16 -44.60
N ARG A 637 1.09 -5.60 -43.92
CA ARG A 637 0.60 -6.11 -42.64
C ARG A 637 -0.57 -7.04 -42.88
N TYR A 638 -0.60 -8.17 -42.19
CA TYR A 638 -1.67 -9.14 -42.34
C TYR A 638 -2.19 -9.64 -40.99
N ARG A 639 -3.41 -10.18 -41.02
CA ARG A 639 -4.02 -10.94 -39.93
C ARG A 639 -4.78 -12.15 -40.46
N ILE A 640 -4.79 -13.22 -39.68
CA ILE A 640 -5.42 -14.50 -40.05
C ILE A 640 -6.55 -14.81 -39.08
N ARG A 641 -7.70 -15.20 -39.63
CA ARG A 641 -8.81 -15.81 -38.90
C ARG A 641 -8.73 -17.32 -39.05
N VAL A 642 -8.72 -18.03 -37.92
CA VAL A 642 -8.61 -19.49 -37.89
C VAL A 642 -9.94 -20.12 -37.49
N ALA A 643 -10.40 -21.12 -38.24
CA ALA A 643 -11.64 -21.82 -37.95
C ALA A 643 -11.50 -22.75 -36.73
N THR A 644 -12.43 -22.64 -35.77
CA THR A 644 -12.46 -23.54 -34.60
C THR A 644 -13.36 -24.75 -34.81
N LYS A 645 -14.24 -24.70 -35.82
CA LYS A 645 -15.17 -25.77 -36.15
C LYS A 645 -15.10 -26.16 -37.62
N ILE A 646 -15.21 -27.46 -37.86
CA ILE A 646 -15.35 -28.07 -39.18
C ILE A 646 -16.65 -28.89 -39.13
N LEU A 647 -17.67 -28.45 -39.85
CA LEU A 647 -18.93 -29.19 -39.94
C LEU A 647 -18.74 -30.48 -40.76
N PRO A 648 -19.48 -31.56 -40.49
CA PRO A 648 -19.39 -32.79 -41.28
C PRO A 648 -19.65 -32.53 -42.76
N GLU A 649 -18.97 -33.28 -43.64
CA GLU A 649 -19.25 -33.26 -45.07
C GLU A 649 -20.71 -33.64 -45.32
N LYS A 650 -21.41 -32.84 -46.14
CA LYS A 650 -22.80 -33.07 -46.56
C LYS A 650 -22.89 -33.05 -48.09
N ASN A 651 -23.99 -33.58 -48.61
CA ASN A 651 -24.32 -33.53 -50.04
C ASN A 651 -25.47 -32.54 -50.23
N ALA A 652 -25.32 -31.58 -51.14
CA ALA A 652 -26.35 -30.59 -51.43
C ALA A 652 -27.65 -31.26 -51.91
N ASN A 653 -28.75 -31.10 -51.17
CA ASN A 653 -30.09 -31.44 -51.61
C ASN A 653 -30.78 -30.20 -52.20
N CYS A 654 -30.47 -29.92 -53.46
CA CYS A 654 -30.92 -28.72 -54.14
C CYS A 654 -32.39 -28.83 -54.54
N ALA A 655 -33.20 -27.86 -54.11
CA ALA A 655 -34.57 -27.67 -54.56
C ALA A 655 -34.86 -26.18 -54.80
N ASP A 656 -35.78 -25.89 -55.71
CA ASP A 656 -36.32 -24.54 -55.85
C ASP A 656 -37.27 -24.25 -54.69
N ILE A 657 -36.85 -23.38 -53.77
CA ILE A 657 -37.66 -23.00 -52.61
C ILE A 657 -38.32 -21.63 -52.83
N PRO A 658 -39.53 -21.39 -52.30
CA PRO A 658 -40.18 -20.09 -52.38
C PRO A 658 -39.44 -19.03 -51.56
N ASN A 659 -39.28 -17.82 -52.10
CA ASN A 659 -38.82 -16.64 -51.34
C ASN A 659 -39.59 -15.38 -51.79
N GLY A 660 -40.63 -15.01 -51.05
CA GLY A 660 -41.47 -13.87 -51.40
C GLY A 660 -42.19 -14.09 -52.73
N SER A 661 -41.86 -13.28 -53.74
CA SER A 661 -42.44 -13.36 -55.10
C SER A 661 -41.61 -14.19 -56.10
N GLY A 662 -40.54 -14.86 -55.66
CA GLY A 662 -39.66 -15.65 -56.52
C GLY A 662 -39.28 -17.02 -55.94
N THR A 663 -38.38 -17.73 -56.62
CA THR A 663 -37.77 -18.98 -56.15
C THR A 663 -36.25 -18.81 -56.00
N ILE A 664 -35.68 -19.46 -54.99
CA ILE A 664 -34.23 -19.61 -54.83
C ILE A 664 -33.90 -21.08 -55.06
N GLY A 665 -32.94 -21.36 -55.93
CA GLY A 665 -32.38 -22.70 -56.15
C GLY A 665 -30.86 -22.66 -56.05
N CYS A 666 -30.24 -23.85 -56.06
CA CYS A 666 -28.79 -23.93 -56.22
C CYS A 666 -28.37 -23.30 -57.55
N GLY A 667 -27.22 -22.63 -57.54
CA GLY A 667 -26.67 -22.02 -58.73
C GLY A 667 -25.45 -21.18 -58.41
N PRO A 668 -25.17 -20.16 -59.24
CA PRO A 668 -24.03 -19.29 -59.03
C PRO A 668 -24.10 -18.63 -57.66
N ARG A 669 -23.10 -18.94 -56.82
CA ARG A 669 -22.91 -18.41 -55.47
C ARG A 669 -23.98 -18.77 -54.45
N THR A 670 -25.00 -19.54 -54.80
CA THR A 670 -26.11 -19.87 -53.90
C THR A 670 -26.22 -21.36 -53.74
N LEU A 671 -26.12 -21.84 -52.51
CA LEU A 671 -26.39 -23.22 -52.13
C LEU A 671 -27.77 -23.28 -51.46
N VAL A 672 -28.57 -24.25 -51.90
CA VAL A 672 -29.81 -24.66 -51.23
C VAL A 672 -29.63 -26.12 -50.85
N ASP A 673 -29.73 -26.41 -49.56
CA ASP A 673 -29.75 -27.76 -49.02
C ASP A 673 -30.94 -27.89 -48.07
N ILE A 674 -32.03 -28.48 -48.58
CA ILE A 674 -33.29 -28.57 -47.83
C ILE A 674 -33.21 -29.54 -46.63
N ASP A 675 -32.13 -30.32 -46.50
CA ASP A 675 -31.87 -31.19 -45.35
C ASP A 675 -30.99 -30.51 -44.29
N ALA A 676 -30.58 -29.25 -44.52
CA ALA A 676 -29.73 -28.48 -43.62
C ALA A 676 -30.48 -27.32 -42.97
N ASN A 677 -30.09 -26.98 -41.74
CA ASN A 677 -30.39 -25.71 -41.11
C ASN A 677 -29.05 -25.05 -40.77
N PHE A 678 -28.49 -24.28 -41.71
CA PHE A 678 -27.15 -23.72 -41.57
C PHE A 678 -27.03 -22.81 -40.35
N TRP A 679 -28.08 -22.05 -40.03
CA TRP A 679 -28.08 -21.16 -38.88
C TRP A 679 -28.04 -21.93 -37.54
N GLU A 680 -28.83 -23.00 -37.40
CA GLU A 680 -28.79 -23.87 -36.22
C GLU A 680 -27.49 -24.67 -36.12
N ASP A 681 -26.94 -25.11 -37.25
CA ASP A 681 -25.63 -25.77 -37.34
C ASP A 681 -24.45 -24.82 -36.99
N GLY A 682 -24.74 -23.54 -36.73
CA GLY A 682 -23.77 -22.55 -36.26
C GLY A 682 -23.02 -21.81 -37.36
N VAL A 683 -23.45 -21.94 -38.63
CA VAL A 683 -22.90 -21.22 -39.77
C VAL A 683 -23.32 -19.76 -39.74
N ARG A 684 -22.39 -18.85 -40.00
CA ARG A 684 -22.59 -17.40 -39.98
C ARG A 684 -21.94 -16.75 -41.21
N PRO A 685 -22.38 -15.55 -41.62
CA PRO A 685 -21.61 -14.74 -42.56
C PRO A 685 -20.16 -14.56 -42.11
N GLY A 686 -19.21 -14.64 -43.05
CA GLY A 686 -17.78 -14.65 -42.81
C GLY A 686 -17.17 -16.01 -42.48
N ASP A 687 -17.98 -17.09 -42.46
CA ASP A 687 -17.49 -18.47 -42.46
C ASP A 687 -17.04 -18.90 -43.88
N THR A 688 -16.40 -20.06 -44.03
CA THR A 688 -15.95 -20.55 -45.35
C THR A 688 -16.59 -21.88 -45.70
N ILE A 689 -16.85 -22.07 -46.99
CA ILE A 689 -17.34 -23.33 -47.56
C ILE A 689 -16.38 -23.82 -48.64
N GLU A 690 -16.11 -25.12 -48.65
CA GLU A 690 -15.43 -25.81 -49.75
C GLU A 690 -16.47 -26.65 -50.50
N ASN A 691 -16.67 -26.36 -51.79
CA ASN A 691 -17.34 -27.29 -52.69
C ASN A 691 -16.30 -28.30 -53.18
N ARG A 692 -16.30 -29.50 -52.59
CA ARG A 692 -15.35 -30.57 -52.90
C ARG A 692 -15.60 -31.22 -54.24
N SER A 693 -16.84 -31.20 -54.73
CA SER A 693 -17.16 -31.65 -56.08
C SER A 693 -16.64 -30.66 -57.13
N GLY A 694 -16.77 -29.37 -56.87
CA GLY A 694 -16.31 -28.30 -57.74
C GLY A 694 -14.83 -27.91 -57.60
N GLY A 695 -14.18 -28.30 -56.49
CA GLY A 695 -12.77 -27.99 -56.23
C GLY A 695 -12.49 -26.52 -55.90
N TRP A 696 -13.45 -25.80 -55.31
CA TRP A 696 -13.33 -24.38 -55.00
C TRP A 696 -13.79 -24.05 -53.57
N TRP A 697 -13.29 -22.94 -53.03
CA TRP A 697 -13.66 -22.42 -51.71
C TRP A 697 -14.41 -21.09 -51.84
N GLY A 698 -15.30 -20.76 -50.91
CA GLY A 698 -15.95 -19.45 -50.86
C GLY A 698 -16.10 -18.95 -49.44
N ILE A 699 -16.15 -17.62 -49.27
CA ILE A 699 -16.53 -16.97 -48.02
C ILE A 699 -18.04 -16.78 -48.06
N ILE A 700 -18.73 -17.17 -47.00
CA ILE A 700 -20.18 -17.08 -46.88
C ILE A 700 -20.55 -15.61 -46.62
N GLU A 701 -21.30 -15.01 -47.54
CA GLU A 701 -21.80 -13.64 -47.45
C GLU A 701 -23.13 -13.57 -46.69
N ASP A 702 -24.00 -14.57 -46.87
CA ASP A 702 -25.32 -14.61 -46.27
C ASP A 702 -25.72 -16.03 -45.89
N VAL A 703 -26.47 -16.17 -44.80
CA VAL A 703 -26.99 -17.44 -44.30
C VAL A 703 -28.48 -17.28 -44.06
N GLY A 704 -29.25 -18.14 -44.73
CA GLY A 704 -30.69 -18.18 -44.62
C GLY A 704 -31.15 -18.43 -43.19
N ARG A 705 -32.26 -17.80 -42.83
CA ARG A 705 -32.92 -17.94 -41.52
C ARG A 705 -34.31 -18.52 -41.71
N ALA A 706 -34.78 -19.21 -40.68
CA ALA A 706 -36.16 -19.69 -40.64
C ALA A 706 -37.14 -18.52 -40.85
N SER A 707 -38.11 -18.73 -41.74
CA SER A 707 -39.09 -17.71 -42.12
C SER A 707 -40.47 -18.33 -42.32
N ILE A 708 -41.45 -17.55 -42.82
CA ILE A 708 -42.75 -18.09 -43.22
C ILE A 708 -42.68 -19.00 -44.46
N PHE A 709 -41.56 -18.97 -45.20
CA PHE A 709 -41.31 -19.84 -46.33
C PHE A 709 -40.49 -21.05 -45.86
N ALA A 710 -40.90 -22.24 -46.27
CA ALA A 710 -40.23 -23.48 -45.86
C ALA A 710 -38.79 -23.56 -46.40
N ASN A 711 -37.88 -24.13 -45.60
CA ASN A 711 -36.51 -24.46 -45.97
C ASN A 711 -35.61 -23.24 -46.26
N THR A 712 -36.03 -22.01 -45.89
CA THR A 712 -35.18 -20.82 -46.05
C THR A 712 -33.91 -20.87 -45.22
N GLU A 713 -33.93 -21.58 -44.10
CA GLU A 713 -32.79 -21.91 -43.22
C GLU A 713 -31.74 -22.83 -43.86
N GLY A 714 -32.10 -23.52 -44.94
CA GLY A 714 -31.22 -24.38 -45.73
C GLY A 714 -30.53 -23.63 -46.88
N THR A 715 -30.50 -22.30 -46.85
CA THR A 715 -29.84 -21.51 -47.91
C THR A 715 -28.58 -20.81 -47.40
N LEU A 716 -27.57 -20.72 -48.25
CA LEU A 716 -26.43 -19.82 -48.02
C LEU A 716 -25.97 -19.20 -49.34
N ARG A 717 -25.35 -18.03 -49.24
CA ARG A 717 -24.76 -17.31 -50.36
C ARG A 717 -23.28 -17.05 -50.09
N VAL A 718 -22.43 -17.24 -51.09
CA VAL A 718 -21.00 -16.91 -51.01
C VAL A 718 -20.68 -15.57 -51.69
N GLU A 719 -19.61 -14.92 -51.23
CA GLU A 719 -19.08 -13.67 -51.77
C GLU A 719 -18.71 -13.80 -53.26
N SER A 720 -18.70 -12.66 -53.96
CA SER A 720 -18.29 -12.61 -55.37
C SER A 720 -16.77 -12.64 -55.46
N MET A 721 -16.19 -13.75 -55.87
CA MET A 721 -14.73 -13.91 -55.98
C MET A 721 -14.20 -13.51 -57.38
N GLY A 722 -14.66 -12.37 -57.90
CA GLY A 722 -14.33 -11.92 -59.26
C GLY A 722 -15.05 -12.66 -60.38
N THR A 723 -14.76 -12.30 -61.65
CA THR A 723 -15.45 -12.81 -62.85
C THR A 723 -14.85 -14.08 -63.44
N GLU A 724 -13.70 -14.54 -62.91
CA GLU A 724 -12.91 -15.65 -63.48
C GLU A 724 -13.12 -16.99 -62.77
N ILE A 725 -13.91 -17.03 -61.67
CA ILE A 725 -14.15 -18.24 -60.88
C ILE A 725 -15.63 -18.62 -60.93
N THR A 726 -15.90 -19.83 -61.42
CA THR A 726 -17.24 -20.43 -61.40
C THR A 726 -17.51 -21.04 -60.03
N ASN A 727 -18.17 -20.27 -59.15
CA ASN A 727 -18.61 -20.71 -57.82
C ASN A 727 -20.03 -21.28 -57.86
N ASP A 728 -20.26 -22.24 -58.75
CA ASP A 728 -21.59 -22.82 -58.96
C ASP A 728 -21.80 -24.00 -58.02
N PHE A 729 -22.99 -24.06 -57.40
CA PHE A 729 -23.46 -25.23 -56.66
C PHE A 729 -24.46 -26.03 -57.50
N ALA A 730 -24.33 -27.35 -57.49
CA ALA A 730 -25.23 -28.28 -58.14
C ALA A 730 -25.79 -29.32 -57.16
N ASN A 731 -26.92 -29.92 -57.54
CA ASN A 731 -27.52 -31.00 -56.74
C ASN A 731 -26.55 -32.17 -56.61
N GLY A 732 -26.37 -32.67 -55.38
CA GLY A 732 -25.44 -33.74 -55.06
C GLY A 732 -23.98 -33.30 -54.89
N ASP A 733 -23.66 -32.01 -55.00
CA ASP A 733 -22.32 -31.51 -54.68
C ASP A 733 -21.96 -31.81 -53.23
N ARG A 734 -20.74 -32.30 -53.01
CA ARG A 734 -20.20 -32.53 -51.68
C ARG A 734 -19.59 -31.25 -51.18
N TYR A 735 -19.96 -30.85 -49.97
CA TYR A 735 -19.44 -29.63 -49.38
C TYR A 735 -19.07 -29.80 -47.91
N ILE A 736 -18.13 -28.98 -47.45
CA ILE A 736 -17.73 -28.87 -46.05
C ILE A 736 -17.68 -27.40 -45.66
N ILE A 737 -18.12 -27.08 -44.45
CA ILE A 737 -18.14 -25.71 -43.93
C ILE A 737 -17.20 -25.61 -42.74
N ARG A 738 -16.34 -24.60 -42.75
CA ARG A 738 -15.55 -24.20 -41.58
C ARG A 738 -16.21 -22.98 -40.95
N SER A 739 -16.38 -23.02 -39.64
CA SER A 739 -17.09 -21.99 -38.88
C SER A 739 -16.41 -21.68 -37.55
N GLY A 740 -16.93 -20.66 -36.86
CA GLY A 740 -16.45 -20.29 -35.52
C GLY A 740 -15.05 -19.69 -35.57
N PHE A 741 -14.79 -18.83 -36.55
CA PHE A 741 -13.50 -18.19 -36.73
C PHE A 741 -13.06 -17.36 -35.52
N VAL A 742 -11.78 -17.46 -35.15
CA VAL A 742 -11.15 -16.58 -34.15
C VAL A 742 -10.38 -15.46 -34.83
N ASP A 743 -10.59 -14.23 -34.35
CA ASP A 743 -9.85 -13.03 -34.73
C ASP A 743 -8.85 -12.62 -33.66
N LYS A 744 -9.31 -12.53 -32.40
CA LYS A 744 -8.52 -12.06 -31.27
C LYS A 744 -8.51 -13.06 -30.14
N ARG A 745 -7.43 -13.04 -29.35
CA ARG A 745 -7.26 -13.82 -28.14
C ARG A 745 -7.01 -12.92 -26.95
N ARG A 746 -7.47 -13.35 -25.77
CA ARG A 746 -7.05 -12.83 -24.48
C ARG A 746 -6.86 -13.94 -23.46
N TYR A 747 -6.14 -13.62 -22.40
CA TYR A 747 -5.85 -14.51 -21.28
C TYR A 747 -6.44 -13.90 -20.01
N THR A 748 -6.97 -14.76 -19.15
CA THR A 748 -7.45 -14.42 -17.82
C THR A 748 -6.81 -15.37 -16.81
N PHE A 749 -6.39 -14.81 -15.69
CA PHE A 749 -5.64 -15.48 -14.64
C PHE A 749 -6.35 -15.31 -13.30
N ASN A 750 -6.45 -16.40 -12.54
CA ASN A 750 -6.75 -16.42 -11.12
C ASN A 750 -5.74 -17.35 -10.46
N LEU A 751 -4.73 -16.81 -9.79
CA LEU A 751 -3.55 -17.53 -9.34
C LEU A 751 -3.37 -17.33 -7.84
N THR A 752 -3.03 -18.39 -7.14
CA THR A 752 -2.71 -18.47 -5.72
C THR A 752 -1.65 -19.55 -5.56
N PHE A 753 -0.44 -19.18 -5.14
CA PHE A 753 0.59 -20.17 -4.85
C PHE A 753 1.66 -19.59 -3.93
N THR A 754 2.43 -20.50 -3.34
CA THR A 754 3.58 -20.22 -2.47
C THR A 754 4.81 -20.79 -3.16
N GLY A 755 5.89 -20.01 -3.24
CA GLY A 755 7.09 -20.34 -3.98
C GLY A 755 8.30 -19.52 -3.54
N ASP A 756 9.39 -19.58 -4.28
CA ASP A 756 10.59 -18.79 -4.00
C ASP A 756 10.35 -17.32 -4.38
N GLY A 757 10.27 -16.44 -3.38
CA GLY A 757 10.16 -15.00 -3.60
C GLY A 757 11.53 -14.38 -3.88
N ALA A 758 11.64 -13.63 -4.99
CA ALA A 758 12.85 -12.88 -5.32
C ALA A 758 12.52 -11.43 -5.72
N ILE A 759 13.45 -10.52 -5.47
CA ILE A 759 13.33 -9.10 -5.85
C ILE A 759 14.41 -8.78 -6.87
N ASP A 760 14.02 -8.15 -7.98
CA ASP A 760 14.96 -7.70 -8.99
C ASP A 760 15.57 -6.35 -8.58
N SER A 761 16.89 -6.34 -8.39
CA SER A 761 17.63 -5.17 -7.91
C SER A 761 17.68 -3.98 -8.90
N ASN A 762 17.32 -4.18 -10.16
CA ASN A 762 17.32 -3.13 -11.18
C ASN A 762 15.94 -2.49 -11.31
N THR A 763 14.89 -3.32 -11.29
CA THR A 763 13.52 -2.84 -11.46
C THR A 763 12.87 -2.46 -10.14
N GLY A 764 13.33 -3.01 -9.01
CA GLY A 764 12.66 -2.90 -7.72
C GLY A 764 11.37 -3.71 -7.62
N LEU A 765 11.07 -4.52 -8.64
CA LEU A 765 9.87 -5.34 -8.72
C LEU A 765 10.14 -6.76 -8.22
N ARG A 766 9.07 -7.43 -7.80
CA ARG A 766 9.12 -8.75 -7.20
C ARG A 766 8.65 -9.83 -8.16
N LYS A 767 9.22 -11.03 -7.98
CA LYS A 767 8.69 -12.26 -8.55
C LYS A 767 8.43 -13.29 -7.45
N VAL A 768 7.45 -14.15 -7.68
CA VAL A 768 7.24 -15.39 -6.93
C VAL A 768 7.19 -16.52 -7.93
N GLU A 769 7.99 -17.56 -7.71
CA GLU A 769 8.08 -18.70 -8.61
C GLU A 769 8.00 -20.04 -7.88
N THR A 770 7.36 -21.04 -8.47
CA THR A 770 7.31 -22.38 -7.90
C THR A 770 8.34 -23.30 -8.55
N GLY A 771 9.11 -24.05 -7.76
CA GLY A 771 9.92 -25.13 -8.31
C GLY A 771 9.08 -26.32 -8.84
N PRO A 772 9.69 -27.24 -9.62
CA PRO A 772 9.08 -28.51 -9.97
C PRO A 772 8.64 -29.29 -8.71
N GLY A 773 7.45 -29.87 -8.74
CA GLY A 773 6.89 -30.66 -7.66
C GLY A 773 6.00 -29.87 -6.68
N ALA A 774 5.83 -28.56 -6.88
CA ALA A 774 5.02 -27.72 -5.99
C ALA A 774 3.52 -27.99 -6.13
N SER A 775 2.78 -27.96 -5.01
CA SER A 775 1.33 -28.11 -5.03
C SER A 775 0.65 -26.93 -5.71
N LEU A 776 -0.23 -27.22 -6.68
CA LEU A 776 -1.13 -26.25 -7.31
C LEU A 776 -2.50 -26.26 -6.64
N PRO A 777 -2.93 -25.19 -5.95
CA PRO A 777 -4.27 -25.10 -5.39
C PRO A 777 -5.37 -25.19 -6.46
N VAL A 778 -6.49 -25.83 -6.10
CA VAL A 778 -7.65 -26.02 -6.99
C VAL A 778 -8.31 -24.72 -7.45
N GLN A 779 -8.10 -23.62 -6.72
CA GLN A 779 -8.58 -22.30 -7.11
C GLN A 779 -7.79 -21.65 -8.26
N ASN A 780 -6.67 -22.25 -8.69
CA ASN A 780 -5.89 -21.71 -9.79
C ASN A 780 -6.60 -21.94 -11.12
N GLU A 781 -6.73 -20.88 -11.88
CA GLU A 781 -7.39 -20.89 -13.18
C GLU A 781 -6.54 -20.13 -14.20
N ILE A 782 -6.26 -20.80 -15.31
CA ILE A 782 -5.72 -20.18 -16.53
C ILE A 782 -6.79 -20.36 -17.61
N ARG A 783 -7.30 -19.24 -18.12
CA ARG A 783 -8.38 -19.21 -19.10
C ARG A 783 -7.96 -18.44 -20.33
N ILE A 784 -8.19 -19.03 -21.50
CA ILE A 784 -8.01 -18.41 -22.81
C ILE A 784 -9.38 -18.22 -23.45
N GLN A 785 -9.64 -17.01 -23.91
CA GLN A 785 -10.86 -16.68 -24.64
C GLN A 785 -10.50 -16.20 -26.04
N ASP A 786 -11.10 -16.85 -27.02
CA ASP A 786 -10.96 -16.56 -28.44
C ASP A 786 -12.25 -15.93 -28.96
N TRP A 787 -12.10 -14.76 -29.57
CA TRP A 787 -13.17 -13.88 -29.98
C TRP A 787 -13.18 -13.68 -31.48
N ASP A 788 -14.37 -13.84 -32.05
CA ASP A 788 -14.72 -13.48 -33.42
C ASP A 788 -15.08 -11.99 -33.42
N ALA A 789 -14.18 -11.18 -33.96
CA ALA A 789 -14.33 -9.74 -33.96
C ALA A 789 -15.45 -9.28 -34.90
N ILE A 790 -15.64 -10.02 -35.99
CA ILE A 790 -16.64 -9.76 -37.01
C ILE A 790 -18.01 -10.19 -36.49
N GLY A 791 -18.10 -11.40 -35.93
CA GLY A 791 -19.33 -11.92 -35.33
C GLY A 791 -19.65 -11.38 -33.94
N GLN A 792 -18.78 -10.56 -33.36
CA GLN A 792 -18.88 -9.97 -32.02
C GLN A 792 -19.22 -10.99 -30.92
N ARG A 793 -18.54 -12.14 -30.91
CA ARG A 793 -18.83 -13.24 -29.98
C ARG A 793 -17.58 -14.01 -29.56
N ILE A 794 -17.61 -14.58 -28.37
CA ILE A 794 -16.62 -15.57 -27.95
C ILE A 794 -16.95 -16.87 -28.68
N VAL A 795 -15.98 -17.42 -29.42
CA VAL A 795 -16.14 -18.67 -30.19
C VAL A 795 -15.57 -19.86 -29.45
N VAL A 796 -14.49 -19.64 -28.69
CA VAL A 796 -13.89 -20.65 -27.84
C VAL A 796 -13.55 -20.04 -26.48
N ASP A 797 -13.91 -20.78 -25.45
CA ASP A 797 -13.63 -20.47 -24.06
C ASP A 797 -13.03 -21.71 -23.41
N ALA A 798 -11.75 -21.62 -23.08
CA ALA A 798 -10.96 -22.75 -22.66
C ALA A 798 -10.25 -22.47 -21.34
N THR A 799 -10.39 -23.39 -20.40
CA THR A 799 -9.87 -23.23 -19.05
C THR A 799 -9.14 -24.48 -18.61
N ILE A 800 -8.00 -24.29 -17.95
CA ILE A 800 -7.39 -25.30 -17.08
C ILE A 800 -7.80 -25.01 -15.65
N VAL A 801 -8.40 -26.02 -15.01
CA VAL A 801 -8.62 -26.08 -13.56
C VAL A 801 -7.86 -27.30 -13.03
N PRO A 802 -6.94 -27.15 -12.06
CA PRO A 802 -6.27 -28.27 -11.40
C PRO A 802 -7.28 -29.28 -10.83
N ASP A 803 -6.99 -30.57 -10.94
CA ASP A 803 -7.88 -31.64 -10.45
C ASP A 803 -7.92 -31.64 -8.90
N PRO A 804 -9.11 -31.61 -8.26
CA PRO A 804 -9.23 -31.61 -6.80
C PRO A 804 -8.93 -32.96 -6.13
N ILE A 805 -8.86 -34.07 -6.86
CA ILE A 805 -8.75 -35.44 -6.30
C ILE A 805 -7.29 -35.94 -6.29
N THR A 806 -6.43 -35.44 -7.17
CA THR A 806 -4.99 -35.73 -7.17
C THR A 806 -4.24 -34.46 -6.80
N VAL A 807 -3.25 -34.54 -5.90
CA VAL A 807 -2.35 -33.40 -5.65
C VAL A 807 -1.60 -33.18 -6.95
N SER A 808 -2.03 -32.20 -7.75
CA SER A 808 -1.32 -31.80 -8.95
C SER A 808 -0.05 -31.10 -8.49
N THR A 809 1.03 -31.84 -8.40
CA THR A 809 2.37 -31.26 -8.31
C THR A 809 2.71 -30.69 -9.68
N THR A 810 3.17 -29.45 -9.74
CA THR A 810 3.71 -28.87 -10.99
C THR A 810 4.82 -29.76 -11.51
N ILE A 811 4.89 -30.00 -12.82
CA ILE A 811 6.10 -30.61 -13.43
C ILE A 811 7.11 -29.53 -13.81
N GLY A 812 6.64 -28.30 -14.08
CA GLY A 812 7.47 -27.12 -14.29
C GLY A 812 7.20 -26.00 -13.28
N GLU A 813 7.32 -24.76 -13.74
CA GLU A 813 7.30 -23.54 -12.92
C GLU A 813 6.08 -22.68 -13.24
N ILE A 814 5.48 -22.05 -12.23
CA ILE A 814 4.64 -20.87 -12.41
C ILE A 814 5.37 -19.71 -11.80
N SER A 815 5.61 -18.68 -12.60
CA SER A 815 6.29 -17.46 -12.18
C SER A 815 5.37 -16.27 -12.43
N VAL A 816 5.15 -15.47 -11.39
CA VAL A 816 4.51 -14.16 -11.52
C VAL A 816 5.56 -13.12 -11.17
N SER A 817 5.89 -12.26 -12.13
CA SER A 817 6.95 -11.26 -12.03
C SER A 817 6.43 -9.86 -12.33
N GLU A 818 7.30 -8.85 -12.20
CA GLU A 818 6.96 -7.43 -12.33
C GLU A 818 5.92 -6.96 -11.29
N LEU A 819 5.83 -7.66 -10.17
CA LEU A 819 4.92 -7.33 -9.09
C LEU A 819 5.43 -6.13 -8.32
N GLN A 820 4.53 -5.19 -8.05
CA GLN A 820 4.79 -4.11 -7.13
C GLN A 820 5.15 -4.66 -5.74
N PHE A 821 6.28 -4.20 -5.24
CA PHE A 821 6.76 -4.46 -3.88
C PHE A 821 6.79 -3.12 -3.17
N ASP A 822 6.06 -3.03 -2.07
CA ASP A 822 5.95 -1.83 -1.26
C ASP A 822 6.36 -2.15 0.17
N LEU A 823 6.25 -1.18 1.08
CA LEU A 823 6.68 -1.35 2.45
C LEU A 823 5.76 -2.36 3.16
N ALA A 824 6.27 -3.58 3.33
CA ALA A 824 5.76 -4.55 4.30
C ALA A 824 6.09 -4.06 5.73
N PRO A 825 5.41 -4.52 6.80
CA PRO A 825 5.53 -3.94 8.12
C PRO A 825 6.87 -4.27 8.81
N ASP A 826 7.94 -3.61 8.37
CA ASP A 826 9.25 -3.56 9.04
C ASP A 826 9.35 -2.36 10.01
N PHE A 827 8.26 -1.60 10.17
CA PHE A 827 8.20 -0.49 11.10
C PHE A 827 7.98 -0.99 12.54
N PRO A 828 8.57 -0.31 13.55
CA PRO A 828 8.23 -0.59 14.95
C PRO A 828 6.73 -0.41 15.21
N ALA A 829 6.10 -1.29 15.98
CA ALA A 829 4.65 -1.24 16.27
C ALA A 829 4.18 0.16 16.71
N TRP A 830 4.95 0.81 17.60
CA TRP A 830 4.66 2.15 18.12
C TRP A 830 4.53 3.23 17.05
N PHE A 831 5.12 3.05 15.86
CA PHE A 831 5.02 3.99 14.76
C PHE A 831 3.58 4.05 14.22
N ILE A 832 2.94 2.89 14.11
CA ILE A 832 1.55 2.77 13.68
C ILE A 832 0.62 3.12 14.84
N ASP A 833 0.86 2.58 16.05
CA ASP A 833 0.02 2.81 17.24
C ASP A 833 -0.10 4.29 17.60
N ASN A 834 0.97 5.07 17.42
CA ASN A 834 0.98 6.50 17.67
C ASN A 834 0.54 7.34 16.46
N ASN A 835 0.11 6.72 15.35
CA ASN A 835 -0.34 7.38 14.12
C ASN A 835 0.72 8.26 13.43
N TRP A 836 2.03 7.97 13.56
CA TRP A 836 3.08 8.78 12.94
C TRP A 836 3.02 8.79 11.42
N HIS A 837 2.58 7.69 10.80
CA HIS A 837 2.37 7.59 9.36
C HIS A 837 1.42 8.67 8.80
N THR A 838 0.53 9.23 9.62
CA THR A 838 -0.42 10.27 9.20
C THR A 838 0.20 11.67 9.11
N PHE A 839 1.42 11.87 9.63
CA PHE A 839 2.13 13.15 9.65
C PHE A 839 3.37 13.14 8.76
N LEU A 840 3.56 12.07 7.98
CA LEU A 840 4.76 11.84 7.18
C LEU A 840 4.44 11.77 5.70
N TYR A 841 5.31 12.38 4.92
CA TYR A 841 5.27 12.45 3.48
C TYR A 841 6.61 12.03 2.91
N ILE A 842 6.60 11.41 1.75
CA ILE A 842 7.79 10.93 1.07
C ILE A 842 7.81 11.51 -0.33
N ALA A 843 9.00 11.87 -0.78
CA ALA A 843 9.29 12.08 -2.18
C ALA A 843 10.48 11.21 -2.58
N ALA A 844 10.39 10.54 -3.71
CA ALA A 844 11.46 9.78 -4.34
C ALA A 844 11.72 10.34 -5.74
N SER A 845 12.99 10.43 -6.11
CA SER A 845 13.38 10.91 -7.43
C SER A 845 12.94 9.92 -8.52
N PRO A 846 12.46 10.40 -9.69
CA PRO A 846 12.04 9.52 -10.78
C PRO A 846 13.12 8.51 -11.24
N ALA A 847 14.41 8.87 -11.10
CA ALA A 847 15.50 7.96 -11.39
C ALA A 847 15.56 6.74 -10.46
N TYR A 848 15.16 6.89 -9.20
CA TYR A 848 15.25 5.84 -8.17
C TYR A 848 13.92 5.19 -7.82
N LEU A 849 12.83 5.57 -8.50
CA LEU A 849 11.58 4.83 -8.48
C LEU A 849 11.71 3.49 -9.25
N PRO A 850 10.82 2.51 -9.04
CA PRO A 850 10.85 1.26 -9.79
C PRO A 850 10.84 1.52 -11.31
N GLN A 851 11.58 0.71 -12.07
CA GLN A 851 11.86 0.92 -13.51
C GLN A 851 12.64 2.20 -13.88
N GLY A 852 12.96 3.06 -12.92
CA GLY A 852 13.82 4.22 -13.11
C GLY A 852 15.25 3.82 -13.48
N SER A 853 16.01 4.77 -14.04
CA SER A 853 17.39 4.55 -14.51
C SER A 853 18.39 4.15 -13.42
N GLY A 854 18.08 4.40 -12.14
CA GLY A 854 18.99 4.23 -11.00
C GLY A 854 20.08 5.28 -10.92
N ASP A 855 20.04 6.31 -11.78
CA ASP A 855 21.03 7.38 -11.84
C ASP A 855 20.36 8.77 -11.89
N CYS A 856 20.57 9.55 -10.83
CA CYS A 856 20.14 10.93 -10.76
C CYS A 856 21.33 11.87 -11.06
N ALA A 857 21.71 11.96 -12.34
CA ALA A 857 22.81 12.81 -12.81
C ALA A 857 22.38 14.23 -13.21
N SER A 858 21.09 14.49 -13.42
CA SER A 858 20.55 15.79 -13.85
C SER A 858 19.40 16.27 -12.96
N SER A 859 19.17 17.59 -12.88
CA SER A 859 18.13 18.20 -12.04
C SER A 859 16.71 17.77 -12.39
N ASN A 860 16.48 17.26 -13.60
CA ASN A 860 15.15 16.83 -14.04
C ASN A 860 14.79 15.42 -13.56
N ASN A 861 15.77 14.66 -13.07
CA ASN A 861 15.58 13.29 -12.58
C ASN A 861 15.99 13.13 -11.10
N CYS A 862 16.42 14.20 -10.42
CA CYS A 862 16.74 14.24 -8.99
C CYS A 862 15.75 15.13 -8.23
N LEU A 863 15.58 14.84 -6.94
CA LEU A 863 15.02 15.83 -6.03
C LEU A 863 16.06 16.89 -5.69
N THR A 864 15.63 18.12 -5.50
CA THR A 864 16.47 19.27 -5.13
C THR A 864 16.09 19.73 -3.73
N VAL A 865 17.04 19.79 -2.80
CA VAL A 865 16.80 20.29 -1.43
C VAL A 865 17.54 21.59 -1.23
N LYS A 866 16.80 22.65 -0.88
CA LYS A 866 17.33 23.92 -0.39
C LYS A 866 17.44 23.87 1.12
N THR A 867 18.65 23.95 1.66
CA THR A 867 18.89 23.99 3.10
C THR A 867 19.24 25.41 3.54
N MET A 868 18.37 26.03 4.34
CA MET A 868 18.62 27.33 4.96
C MET A 868 19.29 27.15 6.33
N GLY A 869 20.59 27.39 6.40
CA GLY A 869 21.38 27.26 7.62
C GLY A 869 22.02 28.58 8.08
N LEU A 870 22.75 28.52 9.21
CA LEU A 870 23.49 29.67 9.75
C LEU A 870 24.56 30.20 8.78
N GLY A 871 25.03 29.37 7.84
CA GLY A 871 25.98 29.73 6.79
C GLY A 871 25.35 30.21 5.47
N GLY A 872 24.04 30.45 5.45
CA GLY A 872 23.28 30.79 4.23
C GLY A 872 22.52 29.60 3.64
N THR A 873 22.00 29.77 2.42
CA THR A 873 21.24 28.74 1.70
C THR A 873 22.16 27.88 0.84
N THR A 874 22.10 26.57 1.02
CA THR A 874 22.76 25.59 0.15
C THR A 874 21.73 24.79 -0.65
N THR A 875 22.15 24.20 -1.76
CA THR A 875 21.29 23.35 -2.59
C THR A 875 22.02 22.05 -2.90
N ARG A 876 21.31 20.92 -2.79
CA ARG A 876 21.85 19.59 -3.07
C ARG A 876 20.81 18.69 -3.72
N ASN A 877 21.27 17.75 -4.53
CA ASN A 877 20.41 16.71 -5.07
C ASN A 877 20.16 15.61 -4.02
N ALA A 878 19.01 14.97 -4.11
CA ALA A 878 18.59 13.88 -3.23
C ALA A 878 17.88 12.78 -4.01
N HIS A 879 18.08 11.53 -3.59
CA HIS A 879 17.42 10.37 -4.20
C HIS A 879 16.01 10.17 -3.63
N ALA A 880 15.84 10.38 -2.32
CA ALA A 880 14.55 10.40 -1.65
C ALA A 880 14.59 11.30 -0.40
N LEU A 881 13.41 11.76 0.00
CA LEU A 881 13.16 12.68 1.11
C LEU A 881 12.01 12.15 1.95
N ILE A 882 12.10 12.37 3.26
CA ILE A 882 11.00 12.20 4.19
C ILE A 882 10.71 13.57 4.79
N LEU A 883 9.46 13.99 4.72
CA LEU A 883 8.95 15.21 5.30
C LEU A 883 8.02 14.86 6.45
N SER A 884 8.16 15.56 7.55
CA SER A 884 7.21 15.53 8.65
C SER A 884 6.58 16.90 8.81
N ALA A 885 5.27 16.90 8.99
CA ALA A 885 4.48 18.12 9.09
C ALA A 885 4.74 18.88 10.40
N GLY A 886 5.47 18.30 11.36
CA GLY A 886 5.78 18.96 12.63
C GLY A 886 4.55 19.34 13.47
N PRO A 887 4.71 20.19 14.50
CA PRO A 887 3.59 20.75 15.27
C PRO A 887 2.76 21.74 14.43
N LYS A 888 1.53 22.03 14.88
CA LYS A 888 0.67 23.01 14.20
C LYS A 888 1.33 24.39 14.18
N THR A 889 1.28 25.05 13.03
CA THR A 889 1.65 26.46 12.89
C THR A 889 0.84 27.37 13.82
N ARG A 890 1.48 28.43 14.34
CA ARG A 890 0.87 29.40 15.26
C ARG A 890 0.63 30.77 14.61
N GLY A 891 0.97 30.94 13.34
CA GLY A 891 0.77 32.19 12.62
C GLY A 891 -0.68 32.38 12.15
N PRO A 892 -1.22 33.62 12.17
CA PRO A 892 -2.61 33.89 11.79
C PRO A 892 -2.91 33.61 10.31
N ASP A 893 -1.89 33.66 9.42
CA ASP A 893 -2.04 33.54 7.96
C ASP A 893 -1.63 32.16 7.42
N CYS A 894 -1.47 31.16 8.28
CA CYS A 894 -1.05 29.81 7.90
C CYS A 894 -1.79 28.72 8.69
N PRO A 895 -3.13 28.74 8.77
CA PRO A 895 -3.87 27.77 9.55
C PRO A 895 -3.73 26.36 8.95
N GLN A 896 -3.46 25.40 9.81
CA GLN A 896 -3.42 23.98 9.46
C GLN A 896 -4.58 23.25 10.11
N THR A 897 -5.30 22.49 9.29
CA THR A 897 -6.36 21.57 9.71
C THR A 897 -5.88 20.17 9.40
N ARG A 898 -5.59 19.39 10.44
CA ARG A 898 -5.14 18.01 10.31
C ARG A 898 -6.08 17.12 11.13
N PRO A 899 -6.53 15.97 10.60
CA PRO A 899 -6.24 15.44 9.28
C PRO A 899 -6.92 16.19 8.11
N ALA A 900 -6.35 16.11 6.90
CA ALA A 900 -6.88 16.70 5.65
C ALA A 900 -6.35 16.01 4.36
N SER A 901 -7.10 16.06 3.27
CA SER A 901 -6.67 15.50 1.97
C SER A 901 -5.79 16.45 1.13
N ASN A 902 -5.59 17.69 1.57
CA ASN A 902 -4.80 18.70 0.86
C ASN A 902 -3.39 18.82 1.49
N PRO A 903 -2.29 18.65 0.72
CA PRO A 903 -0.92 18.84 1.21
C PRO A 903 -0.68 20.19 1.89
N GLY A 904 -1.34 21.25 1.42
CA GLY A 904 -1.23 22.59 1.99
C GLY A 904 -1.85 22.75 3.37
N GLN A 905 -2.54 21.72 3.89
CA GLN A 905 -3.00 21.67 5.29
C GLN A 905 -2.00 20.96 6.22
N TYR A 906 -1.01 20.26 5.65
CA TYR A 906 0.05 19.57 6.39
C TYR A 906 1.37 20.31 6.30
N PHE A 907 1.79 20.71 5.11
CA PHE A 907 3.10 21.27 4.86
C PHE A 907 3.03 22.76 4.58
N GLU A 908 4.18 23.44 4.61
CA GLU A 908 4.28 24.87 4.38
C GLU A 908 5.25 25.25 3.24
N LYS A 909 4.88 26.29 2.50
CA LYS A 909 5.72 26.95 1.48
C LYS A 909 6.25 25.98 0.41
N GLU A 910 7.57 25.94 0.18
CA GLU A 910 8.25 25.11 -0.80
C GLU A 910 8.03 23.60 -0.62
N ASN A 911 7.51 23.16 0.54
CA ASN A 911 7.15 21.76 0.78
C ASN A 911 5.70 21.43 0.42
N VAL A 912 4.92 22.43 -0.05
CA VAL A 912 3.55 22.22 -0.56
C VAL A 912 3.60 22.04 -2.06
N HIS A 913 3.53 20.79 -2.50
CA HIS A 913 3.39 20.46 -3.92
C HIS A 913 1.94 20.11 -4.27
N PRO A 914 1.39 20.68 -5.36
CA PRO A 914 0.15 20.19 -5.94
C PRO A 914 0.36 18.77 -6.46
N LEU A 915 -0.60 17.88 -6.18
CA LEU A 915 -0.53 16.45 -6.50
C LEU A 915 -0.34 16.11 -7.99
N ASP A 916 -0.60 17.09 -8.88
CA ASP A 916 -0.53 16.92 -10.33
C ASP A 916 0.69 17.61 -10.97
N ASN A 917 1.61 18.18 -10.17
CA ASN A 917 2.74 18.97 -10.69
C ASN A 917 4.07 18.21 -10.67
N PHE A 918 4.33 17.45 -11.74
CA PHE A 918 5.57 16.68 -11.96
C PHE A 918 6.80 17.50 -12.39
N SER A 919 6.75 18.83 -12.32
CA SER A 919 7.82 19.70 -12.84
C SER A 919 8.66 20.40 -11.77
N ASN A 920 8.22 20.38 -10.51
CA ASN A 920 8.96 20.98 -9.40
C ASN A 920 9.41 19.92 -8.40
N PHE A 921 10.69 19.55 -8.46
CA PHE A 921 11.30 18.62 -7.52
C PHE A 921 12.03 19.32 -6.37
N THR A 922 11.67 20.58 -6.04
CA THR A 922 12.40 21.40 -5.07
C THR A 922 11.73 21.43 -3.71
N PHE A 923 12.45 21.02 -2.67
CA PHE A 923 12.01 21.01 -1.27
C PHE A 923 12.87 21.94 -0.42
N GLU A 924 12.38 22.30 0.76
CA GLU A 924 13.08 23.19 1.69
C GLU A 924 13.27 22.59 3.08
N GLN A 925 14.48 22.74 3.61
CA GLN A 925 14.85 22.42 4.98
C GLN A 925 15.38 23.67 5.67
N ARG A 926 14.77 24.08 6.79
CA ARG A 926 15.25 25.20 7.60
C ARG A 926 15.93 24.71 8.87
N HIS A 927 17.04 25.34 9.23
CA HIS A 927 17.59 25.21 10.56
C HIS A 927 16.62 25.81 11.59
N GLN A 928 16.55 25.22 12.79
CA GLN A 928 15.56 25.59 13.82
C GLN A 928 15.55 27.07 14.19
N LEU A 929 16.69 27.76 14.14
CA LEU A 929 16.78 29.21 14.37
C LEU A 929 16.15 30.09 13.27
N PHE A 930 15.85 29.52 12.10
CA PHE A 930 15.14 30.16 11.00
C PHE A 930 13.73 29.60 10.80
N SER A 931 13.24 28.77 11.74
CA SER A 931 11.83 28.41 11.76
C SER A 931 10.98 29.66 12.04
N SER A 932 9.71 29.61 11.64
CA SER A 932 8.80 30.74 11.81
C SER A 932 7.45 30.23 12.32
N ALA A 933 6.59 31.14 12.76
CA ALA A 933 5.22 30.77 13.16
C ALA A 933 4.43 30.05 12.04
N CYS A 934 4.88 30.16 10.77
CA CYS A 934 4.31 29.53 9.58
C CYS A 934 5.29 28.59 8.85
N PHE A 935 6.27 28.02 9.55
CA PHE A 935 7.11 26.96 9.00
C PHE A 935 7.58 26.05 10.13
N GLN A 936 6.98 24.87 10.23
CA GLN A 936 7.24 23.83 11.23
C GLN A 936 7.65 22.49 10.61
N ASP A 937 7.60 22.37 9.28
CA ASP A 937 8.05 21.18 8.57
C ASP A 937 9.48 20.77 8.92
N GLN A 938 9.66 19.48 9.20
CA GLN A 938 10.97 18.85 9.26
C GLN A 938 11.20 18.01 8.01
N LEU A 939 12.41 18.10 7.46
CA LEU A 939 12.81 17.32 6.30
C LEU A 939 14.06 16.52 6.62
N ARG A 940 14.08 15.28 6.13
CA ARG A 940 15.24 14.39 6.15
C ARG A 940 15.52 13.85 4.76
N ILE A 941 16.80 13.83 4.38
CA ILE A 941 17.25 13.13 3.19
C ILE A 941 17.47 11.67 3.56
N VAL A 942 16.89 10.77 2.78
CA VAL A 942 17.09 9.32 2.95
C VAL A 942 18.51 8.97 2.51
N ALA A 943 19.20 8.12 3.27
CA ALA A 943 20.57 7.73 2.95
C ALA A 943 20.68 7.12 1.52
N PRO A 944 21.73 7.49 0.75
CA PRO A 944 21.92 7.08 -0.65
C PRO A 944 22.48 5.68 -0.83
#